data_AF-A0A6C0GEP7-F1
#
_entry.id   AF-A0A6C0GEP7-F1
#
_cell.length_a   1.000
_cell.length_b   1.000
_cell.length_c   1.000
_cell.angle_alpha   90.00
_cell.angle_beta   90.00
_cell.angle_gamma   90.00
#
_symmetry.space_group_name_H-M   'P 1'
#
loop_
_entity.id
_entity.type
_entity.pdbx_description
1 polymer ?
#
loop_
_entity_poly.entity_id
_entity_poly.type
_entity_poly.pdbx_seq_one_letter_code
_entity_poly.pdbx_strand_id
1 'polypeptide(L)'
;MIAWLLKHWKLMLDALIIIALVVLLFLWNPFGIFGGGLKLETTTNMVTQIQGIGQLVTAEYYGEVIASIDESRLELIYEDSLNDGANIVYADIKHALYNLYQYQQQPRTERVEEFKTMNEKVDGWRKLIRQEVSRNNVLDKLRFHESFDDNKSLVKKVLEYLWREKSGKNRKVNWDPKERHAEEILFLLYNEVAENHKKLNPDAFQSSLNDGFELTKDFSTFFYEDQVSKLSRVEKKKKLAMVGRGWVKAGFDFGSLDEHAFYLNEESGEIHFFGFEPKILNADINPWFIPEKAIPGFEIIDYNGKVNFKDAQKVKQYCIDKLVLYANRAQIIAQAQKQGEETLISFFSLLTGKEIRKIHFHNDEFTRATNAIAQDEYINSSEAILLDSLVSREVFLIDSLSTSRTNRSGNVQIARQKENMLRSQLGKLRKFPFEDTDYPFNYYAAMAFRIAQDSVIDADEQLEIENVRWDKLSDASTSSIHPANYHYWYQDSLQFLMEYNAALDYLMEKCSVAASIRDTILPAKTWENSLATYTIVTHRALADSVRVSYLVNEKEAGQYLYGLLYPFRYEPEEFDRYTKVNKLSDTEVSSRKDTMLAAADKILWVYEPQKQRLVSLLLPPASFLHPQILAKVSDSTSVIALESLYFLLSSDSIRLPVSQLSKPILLQARQKQELLSYYLYLQEANQTNLNKGSIVRASEWVRNKLSNRKNVRSRFQKMREYIWPSQPAD
;
A
#
# COMPACT_ATOMS: atom_id res chain seq x y z
N MET A 1 -83.97 6.91 -43.31
CA MET A 1 -82.61 6.71 -42.77
C MET A 1 -81.55 6.54 -43.87
N ILE A 2 -81.72 5.61 -44.83
CA ILE A 2 -80.73 5.39 -45.91
C ILE A 2 -80.51 6.63 -46.79
N ALA A 3 -81.58 7.38 -47.13
CA ALA A 3 -81.45 8.62 -47.89
C ALA A 3 -80.74 9.77 -47.13
N TRP A 4 -80.79 9.76 -45.79
CA TRP A 4 -80.09 10.75 -44.95
C TRP A 4 -78.60 10.41 -44.84
N LEU A 5 -78.29 9.12 -44.69
CA LEU A 5 -76.92 8.58 -44.78
C LEU A 5 -76.27 8.87 -46.13
N LEU A 6 -76.99 8.71 -47.25
CA LEU A 6 -76.50 9.04 -48.58
C LEU A 6 -76.34 10.55 -48.81
N LYS A 7 -77.18 11.40 -48.19
CA LYS A 7 -77.07 12.86 -48.34
C LYS A 7 -75.91 13.45 -47.53
N HIS A 8 -75.48 12.78 -46.47
CA HIS A 8 -74.43 13.27 -45.56
C HIS A 8 -73.20 12.34 -45.50
N TRP A 9 -73.07 11.40 -46.44
CA TRP A 9 -71.96 10.44 -46.50
C TRP A 9 -70.60 11.14 -46.59
N LYS A 10 -70.55 12.30 -47.28
CA LYS A 10 -69.35 13.12 -47.40
C LYS A 10 -68.88 13.66 -46.05
N LEU A 11 -69.82 14.12 -45.22
CA LEU A 11 -69.55 14.63 -43.88
C LEU A 11 -69.14 13.51 -42.92
N MET A 12 -69.76 12.33 -43.04
CA MET A 12 -69.36 11.13 -42.29
C MET A 12 -67.94 10.68 -42.66
N LEU A 13 -67.58 10.74 -43.95
CA LEU A 13 -66.25 10.37 -44.43
C LEU A 13 -65.18 11.39 -43.99
N ASP A 14 -65.48 12.69 -44.04
CA ASP A 14 -64.60 13.73 -43.52
C ASP A 14 -64.39 13.58 -42.00
N ALA A 15 -65.44 13.27 -41.24
CA ALA A 15 -65.33 12.98 -39.81
C ALA A 15 -64.47 11.73 -39.52
N LEU A 16 -64.63 10.67 -40.31
CA LEU A 16 -63.83 9.46 -40.20
C LEU A 16 -62.35 9.70 -40.52
N ILE A 17 -62.05 10.53 -41.53
CA ILE A 17 -60.67 10.92 -41.87
C ILE A 17 -60.05 11.74 -40.75
N ILE A 18 -60.78 12.70 -40.17
CA ILE A 18 -60.27 13.50 -39.05
C ILE A 18 -60.00 12.61 -37.83
N ILE A 19 -60.91 11.68 -37.50
CA ILE A 19 -60.72 10.72 -36.42
C ILE A 19 -59.49 9.83 -36.69
N ALA A 20 -59.37 9.30 -37.91
CA ALA A 20 -58.21 8.49 -38.29
C ALA A 20 -56.90 9.29 -38.18
N LEU A 21 -56.90 10.55 -38.60
CA LEU A 21 -55.72 11.42 -38.56
C LEU A 21 -55.35 11.79 -37.11
N VAL A 22 -56.33 12.03 -36.23
CA VAL A 22 -56.10 12.24 -34.79
C VAL A 22 -55.53 10.98 -34.15
N VAL A 23 -56.08 9.79 -34.46
CA VAL A 23 -55.58 8.51 -33.94
C VAL A 23 -54.17 8.23 -34.45
N LEU A 24 -53.87 8.55 -35.72
CA LEU A 24 -52.55 8.38 -36.32
C LEU A 24 -51.53 9.35 -35.71
N LEU A 25 -51.93 10.60 -35.41
CA LEU A 25 -51.12 11.56 -34.65
C LEU A 25 -50.86 11.09 -33.22
N PHE A 26 -51.84 10.45 -32.59
CA PHE A 26 -51.70 9.88 -31.24
C PHE A 26 -50.78 8.65 -31.22
N LEU A 27 -50.87 7.77 -32.23
CA LEU A 27 -50.02 6.59 -32.38
C LEU A 27 -48.59 6.94 -32.81
N TRP A 28 -48.43 7.95 -33.66
CA TRP A 28 -47.12 8.35 -34.19
C TRP A 28 -46.36 9.31 -33.26
N ASN A 29 -47.07 10.11 -32.46
CA ASN A 29 -46.56 11.05 -31.44
C ASN A 29 -45.26 11.80 -31.83
N PRO A 30 -45.20 12.47 -33.00
CA PRO A 30 -43.96 13.07 -33.53
C PRO A 30 -43.40 14.23 -32.68
N PHE A 31 -44.17 14.74 -31.71
CA PHE A 31 -43.78 15.88 -30.87
C PHE A 31 -43.72 15.55 -29.36
N GLY A 32 -44.01 14.30 -28.95
CA GLY A 32 -43.97 13.92 -27.53
C GLY A 32 -45.01 14.60 -26.61
N ILE A 33 -46.02 15.28 -27.17
CA ILE A 33 -46.97 16.13 -26.42
C ILE A 33 -48.01 15.30 -25.65
N PHE A 34 -48.30 14.07 -26.09
CA PHE A 34 -49.33 13.23 -25.48
C PHE A 34 -48.73 12.04 -24.73
N GLY A 35 -48.55 12.22 -23.42
CA GLY A 35 -48.73 11.14 -22.46
C GLY A 35 -47.71 9.99 -22.48
N GLY A 36 -46.42 10.28 -22.68
CA GLY A 36 -45.41 9.45 -22.02
C GLY A 36 -45.57 9.69 -20.52
N GLY A 37 -46.19 8.76 -19.79
CA GLY A 37 -46.17 8.82 -18.33
C GLY A 37 -44.75 9.11 -17.89
N LEU A 38 -44.56 10.09 -17.00
CA LEU A 38 -43.26 10.41 -16.42
C LEU A 38 -42.66 9.13 -15.84
N LYS A 39 -41.94 8.38 -16.67
CA LYS A 39 -40.78 7.66 -16.22
C LYS A 39 -39.87 8.78 -15.79
N LEU A 40 -39.66 8.91 -14.48
CA LEU A 40 -38.43 9.52 -14.00
C LEU A 40 -37.33 8.84 -14.81
N GLU A 41 -36.80 9.52 -15.82
CA GLU A 41 -35.55 9.09 -16.41
C GLU A 41 -34.59 9.05 -15.24
N THR A 42 -34.20 7.84 -14.86
CA THR A 42 -33.15 7.60 -13.90
C THR A 42 -31.95 8.38 -14.42
N THR A 43 -31.48 9.36 -13.63
CA THR A 43 -30.43 10.36 -13.94
C THR A 43 -30.79 11.40 -15.01
N THR A 44 -31.42 12.50 -14.58
CA THR A 44 -31.53 13.74 -15.36
C THR A 44 -30.12 14.33 -15.60
N ASN A 45 -29.76 14.52 -16.87
CA ASN A 45 -28.54 15.22 -17.31
C ASN A 45 -28.60 16.69 -16.90
N MET A 46 -28.01 17.05 -15.77
CA MET A 46 -27.89 18.45 -15.39
C MET A 46 -26.64 18.64 -14.52
N VAL A 47 -25.76 19.55 -14.92
CA VAL A 47 -24.72 20.07 -14.03
C VAL A 47 -25.44 20.82 -12.92
N THR A 48 -25.65 20.16 -11.78
CA THR A 48 -26.60 20.63 -10.77
C THR A 48 -25.99 21.64 -9.81
N GLN A 49 -24.68 21.57 -9.54
CA GLN A 49 -24.05 22.48 -8.59
C GLN A 49 -22.52 22.43 -8.64
N ILE A 50 -21.89 23.61 -8.63
CA ILE A 50 -20.51 23.77 -8.14
C ILE A 50 -20.64 24.11 -6.65
N GLN A 51 -20.58 23.10 -5.78
CA GLN A 51 -20.61 23.30 -4.32
C GLN A 51 -19.20 23.66 -3.85
N GLY A 52 -19.01 24.90 -3.41
CA GLY A 52 -17.73 25.36 -2.84
C GLY A 52 -16.57 25.38 -3.85
N ILE A 53 -15.45 25.96 -3.44
CA ILE A 53 -14.21 25.96 -4.25
C ILE A 53 -13.71 24.50 -4.30
N GLY A 54 -13.97 23.77 -5.40
CA GLY A 54 -13.27 22.52 -5.70
C GLY A 54 -14.09 21.26 -5.97
N GLN A 55 -15.43 21.28 -6.08
CA GLN A 55 -16.19 20.07 -6.45
C GLN A 55 -17.09 20.30 -7.67
N LEU A 56 -17.16 19.33 -8.58
CA LEU A 56 -18.08 19.30 -9.72
C LEU A 56 -18.98 18.07 -9.59
N VAL A 57 -20.25 18.30 -9.29
CA VAL A 57 -21.28 17.25 -9.34
C VAL A 57 -21.67 17.03 -10.78
N THR A 58 -21.49 15.80 -11.26
CA THR A 58 -21.74 15.42 -12.66
C THR A 58 -22.77 14.32 -12.79
N ALA A 59 -23.20 13.66 -11.71
CA ALA A 59 -24.34 12.75 -11.75
C ALA A 59 -25.12 12.83 -10.44
N GLU A 60 -26.44 12.73 -10.54
CA GLU A 60 -27.33 12.67 -9.39
C GLU A 60 -28.29 11.50 -9.50
N TYR A 61 -28.22 10.58 -8.56
CA TYR A 61 -29.19 9.50 -8.43
C TYR A 61 -30.26 9.90 -7.43
N TYR A 62 -31.52 9.94 -7.86
CA TYR A 62 -32.68 10.12 -6.98
C TYR A 62 -33.34 8.78 -6.75
N GLY A 63 -33.60 8.45 -5.49
CA GLY A 63 -34.18 7.16 -5.14
C GLY A 63 -35.03 7.20 -3.89
N GLU A 64 -35.91 6.21 -3.81
CA GLU A 64 -36.71 5.90 -2.63
C GLU A 64 -36.24 4.56 -2.08
N VAL A 65 -35.97 4.53 -0.78
CA VAL A 65 -35.58 3.33 -0.05
C VAL A 65 -36.48 3.15 1.15
N ILE A 66 -36.80 1.90 1.46
CA ILE A 66 -37.52 1.54 2.68
C ILE A 66 -36.54 0.82 3.58
N ALA A 67 -36.49 1.23 4.84
CA ALA A 67 -35.75 0.52 5.86
C ALA A 67 -36.53 0.41 7.16
N SER A 68 -36.28 -0.68 7.88
CA SER A 68 -36.77 -0.83 9.25
C SER A 68 -35.63 -0.79 10.28
N ILE A 69 -36.01 -0.61 11.53
CA ILE A 69 -35.11 -0.68 12.67
C ILE A 69 -34.50 -2.07 12.84
N ASP A 70 -35.23 -3.11 12.48
CA ASP A 70 -34.72 -4.47 12.50
C ASP A 70 -33.66 -4.61 11.41
N GLU A 71 -33.93 -4.12 10.20
CA GLU A 71 -32.93 -4.16 9.13
C GLU A 71 -31.67 -3.35 9.46
N SER A 72 -31.81 -2.14 10.00
CA SER A 72 -30.65 -1.29 10.34
C SER A 72 -29.83 -1.87 11.50
N ARG A 73 -30.44 -2.64 12.41
CA ARG A 73 -29.71 -3.35 13.47
C ARG A 73 -28.98 -4.58 12.96
N LEU A 74 -29.51 -5.21 11.91
CA LEU A 74 -29.00 -6.44 11.31
C LEU A 74 -28.06 -6.18 10.14
N GLU A 75 -28.00 -4.96 9.62
CA GLU A 75 -27.16 -4.54 8.49
C GLU A 75 -27.41 -5.37 7.21
N LEU A 76 -28.68 -5.64 6.90
CA LEU A 76 -29.11 -6.48 5.74
C LEU A 76 -28.65 -5.99 4.35
N ILE A 77 -28.03 -4.81 4.22
CA ILE A 77 -27.49 -4.28 2.94
C ILE A 77 -26.49 -5.26 2.32
N TYR A 78 -25.84 -6.07 3.15
CA TYR A 78 -24.75 -6.97 2.77
C TYR A 78 -25.17 -8.44 2.68
N GLU A 79 -26.46 -8.74 2.54
CA GLU A 79 -26.98 -10.12 2.55
C GLU A 79 -26.31 -11.03 1.50
N ASP A 80 -26.22 -10.57 0.24
CA ASP A 80 -25.54 -11.33 -0.83
C ASP A 80 -24.07 -11.60 -0.48
N SER A 81 -23.36 -10.56 0.00
CA SER A 81 -21.95 -10.70 0.41
C SER A 81 -21.74 -11.54 1.66
N LEU A 82 -22.76 -11.69 2.51
CA LEU A 82 -22.67 -12.48 3.74
C LEU A 82 -22.63 -13.97 3.40
N ASN A 83 -23.45 -14.41 2.45
CA ASN A 83 -23.45 -15.80 1.98
C ASN A 83 -22.17 -16.14 1.23
N ASP A 84 -21.73 -15.24 0.33
CA ASP A 84 -20.47 -15.40 -0.39
C ASP A 84 -19.29 -15.46 0.59
N GLY A 85 -19.24 -14.53 1.55
CA GLY A 85 -18.21 -14.50 2.60
C GLY A 85 -18.24 -15.76 3.47
N ALA A 86 -19.43 -16.26 3.82
CA ALA A 86 -19.57 -17.49 4.59
C ALA A 86 -19.14 -18.73 3.80
N ASN A 87 -19.45 -18.79 2.49
CA ASN A 87 -18.99 -19.85 1.59
C ASN A 87 -17.47 -19.84 1.46
N ILE A 88 -16.85 -18.67 1.31
CA ILE A 88 -15.38 -18.52 1.29
C ILE A 88 -14.79 -19.04 2.61
N VAL A 89 -15.31 -18.58 3.75
CA VAL A 89 -14.85 -19.04 5.07
C VAL A 89 -15.04 -20.55 5.24
N TYR A 90 -16.10 -21.14 4.70
CA TYR A 90 -16.32 -22.57 4.75
C TYR A 90 -15.34 -23.35 3.87
N ALA A 91 -15.04 -22.84 2.67
CA ALA A 91 -13.99 -23.38 1.81
C ALA A 91 -12.63 -23.33 2.53
N ASP A 92 -12.29 -22.21 3.16
CA ASP A 92 -11.07 -22.04 3.95
C ASP A 92 -10.99 -23.07 5.10
N ILE A 93 -12.09 -23.28 5.83
CA ILE A 93 -12.17 -24.32 6.88
C ILE A 93 -11.89 -25.71 6.29
N LYS A 94 -12.46 -26.06 5.13
CA LYS A 94 -12.24 -27.37 4.49
C LYS A 94 -10.79 -27.53 4.04
N HIS A 95 -10.18 -26.49 3.48
CA HIS A 95 -8.76 -26.49 3.11
C HIS A 95 -7.87 -26.67 4.33
N ALA A 96 -8.13 -25.96 5.43
CA ALA A 96 -7.39 -26.12 6.68
C ALA A 96 -7.52 -27.54 7.25
N LEU A 97 -8.73 -28.10 7.24
CA LEU A 97 -9.00 -29.47 7.67
C LEU A 97 -8.35 -30.52 6.76
N TYR A 98 -8.28 -30.25 5.45
CA TYR A 98 -7.60 -31.12 4.50
C TYR A 98 -6.08 -31.10 4.72
N ASN A 99 -5.50 -29.93 4.94
CA ASN A 99 -4.08 -29.79 5.31
C ASN A 99 -3.78 -30.57 6.60
N LEU A 100 -4.65 -30.45 7.62
CA LEU A 100 -4.55 -31.26 8.84
C LEU A 100 -4.71 -32.76 8.55
N TYR A 101 -5.60 -33.15 7.65
CA TYR A 101 -5.76 -34.56 7.26
C TYR A 101 -4.51 -35.11 6.60
N GLN A 102 -3.93 -34.38 5.63
CA GLN A 102 -2.68 -34.75 4.96
C GLN A 102 -1.53 -34.89 5.98
N TYR A 103 -1.39 -33.93 6.89
CA TYR A 103 -0.43 -34.01 7.98
C TYR A 103 -0.64 -35.28 8.82
N GLN A 104 -1.88 -35.64 9.14
CA GLN A 104 -2.18 -36.82 9.95
C GLN A 104 -1.96 -38.16 9.22
N GLN A 105 -1.97 -38.17 7.89
CA GLN A 105 -1.59 -39.34 7.09
C GLN A 105 -0.08 -39.61 7.14
N GLN A 106 0.75 -38.62 7.50
CA GLN A 106 2.17 -38.83 7.68
C GLN A 106 2.43 -39.76 8.88
N PRO A 107 3.42 -40.66 8.76
CA PRO A 107 3.91 -41.48 9.88
C PRO A 107 4.15 -40.65 11.15
N ARG A 108 3.81 -41.23 12.31
CA ARG A 108 3.97 -40.56 13.61
C ARG A 108 5.42 -40.11 13.88
N THR A 109 6.41 -40.78 13.28
CA THR A 109 7.82 -40.43 13.36
C THR A 109 8.12 -39.13 12.61
N GLU A 110 7.67 -39.01 11.37
CA GLU A 110 7.86 -37.83 10.53
C GLU A 110 7.24 -36.58 11.17
N ARG A 111 6.01 -36.70 11.68
CA ARG A 111 5.33 -35.59 12.38
C ARG A 111 6.07 -35.11 13.64
N VAL A 112 6.68 -36.03 14.38
CA VAL A 112 7.48 -35.70 15.58
C VAL A 112 8.79 -35.06 15.20
N GLU A 113 9.40 -35.47 14.09
CA GLU A 113 10.59 -34.82 13.54
C GLU A 113 10.25 -33.41 13.07
N GLU A 114 9.16 -33.22 12.33
CA GLU A 114 8.66 -31.90 11.92
C GLU A 114 8.44 -30.96 13.11
N PHE A 115 7.86 -31.44 14.21
CA PHE A 115 7.72 -30.61 15.41
C PHE A 115 9.07 -30.27 16.07
N LYS A 116 10.03 -31.19 16.07
CA LYS A 116 11.37 -30.92 16.63
C LYS A 116 12.14 -29.88 15.81
N THR A 117 11.78 -29.68 14.54
CA THR A 117 12.41 -28.67 13.69
C THR A 117 11.90 -27.26 13.98
N MET A 118 10.70 -27.14 14.54
CA MET A 118 10.13 -25.87 14.97
C MET A 118 10.84 -25.39 16.24
N ASN A 119 11.49 -24.23 16.19
CA ASN A 119 12.24 -23.64 17.32
C ASN A 119 11.36 -23.21 18.50
N GLU A 120 10.04 -23.29 18.37
CA GLU A 120 9.09 -22.87 19.39
C GLU A 120 8.70 -24.02 20.33
N LYS A 121 8.86 -23.79 21.64
CA LYS A 121 8.37 -24.71 22.66
C LYS A 121 6.86 -24.60 22.78
N VAL A 122 6.13 -25.46 22.06
CA VAL A 122 4.67 -25.54 22.17
C VAL A 122 4.27 -26.45 23.34
N ASP A 123 3.58 -25.89 24.32
CA ASP A 123 3.01 -26.65 25.43
C ASP A 123 1.98 -27.67 24.92
N GLY A 124 2.04 -28.89 25.45
CA GLY A 124 1.11 -29.95 25.05
C GLY A 124 1.37 -30.58 23.68
N TRP A 125 2.54 -30.39 23.07
CA TRP A 125 2.90 -30.94 21.74
C TRP A 125 2.55 -32.42 21.50
N ARG A 126 2.61 -33.28 22.53
CA ARG A 126 2.21 -34.70 22.38
C ARG A 126 0.76 -34.84 21.91
N LYS A 127 -0.14 -33.97 22.40
CA LYS A 127 -1.55 -33.88 22.00
C LYS A 127 -1.68 -33.39 20.55
N LEU A 128 -0.88 -32.39 20.16
CA LEU A 128 -0.90 -31.77 18.84
C LEU A 128 -0.33 -32.68 17.75
N ILE A 129 0.72 -33.44 18.06
CA ILE A 129 1.49 -34.15 17.04
C ILE A 129 1.24 -35.65 17.05
N ARG A 130 1.31 -36.30 18.22
CA ARG A 130 1.27 -37.77 18.31
C ARG A 130 -0.14 -38.35 18.32
N GLN A 131 -1.06 -37.67 19.01
CA GLN A 131 -2.43 -38.16 19.11
C GLN A 131 -3.13 -38.00 17.77
N GLU A 132 -4.01 -38.95 17.45
CA GLU A 132 -4.92 -38.83 16.30
C GLU A 132 -5.86 -37.64 16.51
N VAL A 133 -6.41 -37.15 15.41
CA VAL A 133 -7.43 -36.09 15.47
C VAL A 133 -8.64 -36.65 16.20
N SER A 134 -9.10 -35.89 17.17
CA SER A 134 -10.24 -36.19 18.01
C SER A 134 -11.00 -34.90 18.26
N ARG A 135 -12.21 -35.03 18.81
CA ARG A 135 -13.03 -33.87 19.19
C ARG A 135 -12.23 -32.90 20.06
N ASN A 136 -11.54 -33.39 21.08
CA ASN A 136 -10.89 -32.54 22.09
C ASN A 136 -9.53 -31.94 21.64
N ASN A 137 -9.08 -32.16 20.40
CA ASN A 137 -7.77 -31.67 19.95
C ASN A 137 -7.74 -31.13 18.51
N VAL A 138 -8.86 -31.19 17.76
CA VAL A 138 -8.89 -30.72 16.37
C VAL A 138 -8.61 -29.22 16.26
N LEU A 139 -9.18 -28.41 17.16
CA LEU A 139 -8.99 -26.97 17.14
C LEU A 139 -7.54 -26.59 17.47
N ASP A 140 -6.96 -27.18 18.52
CA ASP A 140 -5.57 -26.94 18.88
C ASP A 140 -4.61 -27.33 17.74
N LYS A 141 -4.91 -28.44 17.04
CA LYS A 141 -4.14 -28.87 15.87
C LYS A 141 -4.26 -27.92 14.70
N LEU A 142 -5.45 -27.38 14.41
CA LEU A 142 -5.65 -26.39 13.35
C LEU A 142 -4.90 -25.08 13.64
N ARG A 143 -4.96 -24.60 14.89
CA ARG A 143 -4.20 -23.42 15.35
C ARG A 143 -2.69 -23.64 15.24
N PHE A 144 -2.22 -24.83 15.61
CA PHE A 144 -0.80 -25.21 15.48
C PHE A 144 -0.28 -25.15 14.03
N HIS A 145 -1.14 -25.39 13.03
CA HIS A 145 -0.74 -25.30 11.62
C HIS A 145 -0.90 -23.90 11.02
N GLU A 146 -1.31 -22.90 11.80
CA GLU A 146 -1.60 -21.51 11.36
C GLU A 146 -2.61 -21.40 10.19
N SER A 147 -3.19 -22.52 9.80
CA SER A 147 -4.14 -22.65 8.69
C SER A 147 -5.54 -22.17 9.05
N PHE A 148 -5.78 -21.79 10.31
CA PHE A 148 -7.10 -21.46 10.82
C PHE A 148 -7.06 -20.30 11.82
N ASP A 149 -7.55 -19.15 11.39
CA ASP A 149 -7.77 -17.98 12.24
C ASP A 149 -9.21 -17.96 12.78
N ASP A 150 -9.37 -18.45 14.00
CA ASP A 150 -10.68 -18.49 14.66
C ASP A 150 -11.08 -17.15 15.30
N ASN A 151 -10.24 -16.11 15.25
CA ASN A 151 -10.56 -14.79 15.80
C ASN A 151 -11.50 -13.99 14.88
N LYS A 152 -11.57 -14.34 13.59
CA LYS A 152 -12.50 -13.72 12.65
C LYS A 152 -13.95 -13.96 13.10
N SER A 153 -14.71 -12.87 13.29
CA SER A 153 -16.10 -12.91 13.76
C SER A 153 -16.99 -13.82 12.90
N LEU A 154 -16.78 -13.83 11.58
CA LEU A 154 -17.54 -14.64 10.63
C LEU A 154 -17.26 -16.14 10.77
N VAL A 155 -16.02 -16.54 11.10
CA VAL A 155 -15.64 -17.95 11.31
C VAL A 155 -16.45 -18.58 12.44
N LYS A 156 -16.55 -17.89 13.58
CA LYS A 156 -17.35 -18.37 14.72
C LYS A 156 -18.83 -18.53 14.36
N LYS A 157 -19.37 -17.65 13.50
CA LYS A 157 -20.75 -17.70 13.01
C LYS A 157 -20.98 -18.87 12.05
N VAL A 158 -20.04 -19.11 11.13
CA VAL A 158 -20.06 -20.25 10.22
C VAL A 158 -19.99 -21.59 10.98
N LEU A 159 -19.11 -21.70 11.97
CA LEU A 159 -19.03 -22.91 12.80
C LEU A 159 -20.31 -23.17 13.60
N GLU A 160 -20.91 -22.11 14.16
CA GLU A 160 -22.18 -22.21 14.87
C GLU A 160 -23.30 -22.67 13.93
N TYR A 161 -23.37 -22.11 12.72
CA TYR A 161 -24.33 -22.49 11.69
C TYR A 161 -24.22 -23.99 11.37
N LEU A 162 -23.01 -24.43 11.01
CA LEU A 162 -22.71 -25.81 10.66
C LEU A 162 -23.02 -26.78 11.81
N TRP A 163 -22.72 -26.40 13.05
CA TRP A 163 -23.04 -27.23 14.20
C TRP A 163 -24.54 -27.40 14.40
N ARG A 164 -25.31 -26.31 14.33
CA ARG A 164 -26.78 -26.37 14.49
C ARG A 164 -27.42 -27.22 13.40
N GLU A 165 -26.91 -27.11 12.17
CA GLU A 165 -27.41 -27.88 11.04
C GLU A 165 -27.04 -29.38 11.14
N LYS A 166 -25.76 -29.71 11.30
CA LYS A 166 -25.30 -31.10 11.30
C LYS A 166 -25.65 -31.87 12.57
N SER A 167 -25.80 -31.20 13.71
CA SER A 167 -26.16 -31.88 14.97
C SER A 167 -27.65 -32.19 15.09
N GLY A 168 -28.51 -31.58 14.27
CA GLY A 168 -29.97 -31.67 14.40
C GLY A 168 -30.51 -31.17 15.75
N LYS A 169 -29.68 -30.53 16.59
CA LYS A 169 -30.06 -30.06 17.92
C LYS A 169 -30.96 -28.82 17.80
N ASN A 170 -32.00 -28.79 18.63
CA ASN A 170 -33.03 -27.77 18.61
C ASN A 170 -32.45 -26.36 18.84
N ARG A 171 -32.99 -25.35 18.14
CA ARG A 171 -32.58 -23.91 18.12
C ARG A 171 -32.45 -23.23 19.49
N LYS A 172 -32.89 -23.87 20.58
CA LYS A 172 -32.96 -23.32 21.94
C LYS A 172 -31.73 -23.59 22.80
N VAL A 173 -30.77 -24.41 22.34
CA VAL A 173 -29.49 -24.54 23.05
C VAL A 173 -28.71 -23.26 22.78
N ASN A 174 -28.44 -22.48 23.84
CA ASN A 174 -27.52 -21.35 23.72
C ASN A 174 -26.19 -21.91 23.21
N TRP A 175 -25.79 -21.52 21.99
CA TRP A 175 -24.43 -21.69 21.54
C TRP A 175 -23.55 -20.91 22.51
N ASP A 176 -22.98 -21.62 23.45
CA ASP A 176 -21.90 -21.11 24.25
C ASP A 176 -20.66 -21.33 23.38
N PRO A 177 -19.94 -20.28 22.94
CA PRO A 177 -18.69 -20.42 22.18
C PRO A 177 -17.57 -21.03 23.04
N LYS A 178 -17.90 -21.90 24.00
CA LYS A 178 -16.98 -22.88 24.57
C LYS A 178 -16.42 -23.70 23.42
N GLU A 179 -15.09 -23.77 23.38
CA GLU A 179 -14.28 -24.46 22.36
C GLU A 179 -14.85 -25.84 21.97
N ARG A 180 -15.51 -26.54 22.90
CA ARG A 180 -16.12 -27.87 22.71
C ARG A 180 -17.10 -28.00 21.54
N HIS A 181 -17.94 -26.99 21.26
CA HIS A 181 -18.90 -27.11 20.16
C HIS A 181 -18.25 -26.87 18.80
N ALA A 182 -17.31 -25.92 18.74
CA ALA A 182 -16.45 -25.71 17.57
C ALA A 182 -15.61 -26.97 17.28
N GLU A 183 -14.99 -27.55 18.31
CA GLU A 183 -14.28 -28.82 18.29
C GLU A 183 -15.14 -29.98 17.76
N GLU A 184 -16.39 -30.10 18.22
CA GLU A 184 -17.33 -31.13 17.77
C GLU A 184 -17.61 -31.03 16.27
N ILE A 185 -17.92 -29.82 15.77
CA ILE A 185 -18.22 -29.63 14.35
C ILE A 185 -16.99 -29.73 13.46
N LEU A 186 -15.85 -29.17 13.88
CA LEU A 186 -14.59 -29.29 13.15
C LEU A 186 -14.16 -30.74 13.01
N PHE A 187 -14.36 -31.56 14.06
CA PHE A 187 -14.08 -33.00 13.98
C PHE A 187 -15.04 -33.74 13.05
N LEU A 188 -16.32 -33.36 12.99
CA LEU A 188 -17.26 -33.94 12.02
C LEU A 188 -16.83 -33.61 10.58
N LEU A 189 -16.51 -32.34 10.30
CA LEU A 189 -16.03 -31.89 8.99
C LEU A 189 -14.69 -32.54 8.61
N TYR A 190 -13.78 -32.72 9.57
CA TYR A 190 -12.52 -33.43 9.37
C TYR A 190 -12.76 -34.85 8.80
N ASN A 191 -13.69 -35.60 9.41
CA ASN A 191 -14.00 -36.95 8.97
C ASN A 191 -14.66 -36.98 7.60
N GLU A 192 -15.52 -36.00 7.30
CA GLU A 192 -16.14 -35.84 5.98
C GLU A 192 -15.11 -35.56 4.88
N VAL A 193 -14.19 -34.62 5.11
CA VAL A 193 -13.07 -34.34 4.20
C VAL A 193 -12.23 -35.60 3.98
N ALA A 194 -11.91 -36.33 5.05
CA ALA A 194 -11.17 -37.57 5.00
C ALA A 194 -11.90 -38.68 4.21
N GLU A 195 -13.23 -38.78 4.34
CA GLU A 195 -14.05 -39.73 3.58
C GLU A 195 -14.16 -39.34 2.10
N ASN A 196 -14.38 -38.06 1.81
CA ASN A 196 -14.50 -37.55 0.44
C ASN A 196 -13.19 -37.75 -0.33
N HIS A 197 -12.05 -37.47 0.29
CA HIS A 197 -10.74 -37.74 -0.30
C HIS A 197 -10.53 -39.23 -0.67
N LYS A 198 -11.15 -40.16 0.07
CA LYS A 198 -11.05 -41.61 -0.20
C LYS A 198 -12.03 -42.09 -1.28
N LYS A 199 -13.19 -41.45 -1.40
CA LYS A 199 -14.30 -41.90 -2.28
C LYS A 199 -14.32 -41.20 -3.64
N LEU A 200 -13.96 -39.91 -3.68
CA LEU A 200 -14.02 -39.08 -4.87
C LEU A 200 -12.73 -39.17 -5.68
N ASN A 201 -12.83 -38.91 -6.98
CA ASN A 201 -11.64 -38.71 -7.81
C ASN A 201 -11.00 -37.33 -7.48
N PRO A 202 -9.73 -37.09 -7.85
CA PRO A 202 -9.01 -35.86 -7.48
C PRO A 202 -9.74 -34.56 -7.90
N ASP A 203 -10.30 -34.53 -9.11
CA ASP A 203 -10.99 -33.35 -9.62
C ASP A 203 -12.28 -33.06 -8.83
N ALA A 204 -13.11 -34.07 -8.60
CA ALA A 204 -14.33 -33.94 -7.80
C ALA A 204 -14.03 -33.62 -6.33
N PHE A 205 -12.93 -34.14 -5.79
CA PHE A 205 -12.48 -33.78 -4.45
C PHE A 205 -12.08 -32.30 -4.37
N GLN A 206 -11.32 -31.80 -5.35
CA GLN A 206 -10.92 -30.39 -5.40
C GLN A 206 -12.14 -29.47 -5.54
N SER A 207 -13.12 -29.84 -6.38
CA SER A 207 -14.41 -29.15 -6.42
C SER A 207 -15.09 -29.16 -5.04
N SER A 208 -15.17 -30.32 -4.38
CA SER A 208 -15.79 -30.45 -3.06
C SER A 208 -15.12 -29.61 -1.96
N LEU A 209 -13.84 -29.24 -2.10
CA LEU A 209 -13.17 -28.31 -1.19
C LEU A 209 -13.58 -26.86 -1.44
N ASN A 210 -13.89 -26.50 -2.68
CA ASN A 210 -14.29 -25.14 -3.05
C ASN A 210 -15.81 -24.91 -3.01
N ASP A 211 -16.61 -25.99 -2.99
CA ASP A 211 -18.07 -25.88 -2.98
C ASP A 211 -18.57 -25.20 -1.69
N GLY A 212 -19.56 -24.32 -1.81
CA GLY A 212 -20.19 -23.66 -0.66
C GLY A 212 -21.01 -24.63 0.21
N PHE A 213 -21.84 -24.08 1.09
CA PHE A 213 -22.85 -24.89 1.77
C PHE A 213 -23.87 -25.42 0.75
N GLU A 214 -24.06 -26.75 0.64
CA GLU A 214 -25.17 -27.35 -0.16
C GLU A 214 -26.53 -27.30 0.56
N LEU A 215 -26.69 -26.39 1.52
CA LEU A 215 -27.61 -26.56 2.62
C LEU A 215 -28.99 -25.95 2.35
N THR A 216 -30.02 -26.57 2.92
CA THR A 216 -31.44 -26.26 2.65
C THR A 216 -31.92 -24.90 3.18
N LYS A 217 -31.09 -24.19 3.96
CA LYS A 217 -31.37 -22.88 4.52
C LYS A 217 -30.23 -21.91 4.19
N ASP A 218 -30.60 -20.65 4.01
CA ASP A 218 -29.63 -19.62 3.71
C ASP A 218 -28.85 -19.20 4.97
N PHE A 219 -27.53 -19.05 4.88
CA PHE A 219 -26.67 -18.68 6.02
C PHE A 219 -27.06 -17.30 6.57
N SER A 220 -27.40 -16.37 5.68
CA SER A 220 -28.01 -15.08 5.99
C SER A 220 -29.17 -15.20 6.98
N THR A 221 -30.12 -16.10 6.72
CA THR A 221 -31.30 -16.31 7.55
C THR A 221 -30.89 -16.76 8.95
N PHE A 222 -29.93 -17.68 9.05
CA PHE A 222 -29.38 -18.09 10.34
C PHE A 222 -28.71 -16.94 11.08
N PHE A 223 -27.83 -16.20 10.40
CA PHE A 223 -27.09 -15.08 10.98
C PHE A 223 -28.05 -14.03 11.55
N TYR A 224 -29.08 -13.67 10.78
CA TYR A 224 -30.08 -12.71 11.22
C TYR A 224 -30.96 -13.25 12.36
N GLU A 225 -31.41 -14.51 12.30
CA GLU A 225 -32.11 -15.15 13.42
C GLU A 225 -31.29 -15.10 14.73
N ASP A 226 -29.98 -15.35 14.67
CA ASP A 226 -29.08 -15.29 15.83
C ASP A 226 -28.95 -13.85 16.37
N GLN A 227 -28.71 -12.87 15.50
CA GLN A 227 -28.61 -11.47 15.90
C GLN A 227 -29.92 -10.96 16.52
N VAL A 228 -31.06 -11.29 15.91
CA VAL A 228 -32.38 -11.00 16.48
C VAL A 228 -32.50 -11.66 17.86
N SER A 229 -32.04 -12.89 18.04
CA SER A 229 -32.15 -13.61 19.31
C SER A 229 -31.43 -12.90 20.48
N LYS A 230 -30.32 -12.22 20.19
CA LYS A 230 -29.50 -11.48 21.17
C LYS A 230 -30.11 -10.15 21.61
N LEU A 231 -31.02 -9.59 20.83
CA LEU A 231 -31.73 -8.36 21.20
C LEU A 231 -32.58 -8.56 22.46
N SER A 232 -32.59 -7.55 23.32
CA SER A 232 -33.41 -7.56 24.53
C SER A 232 -34.91 -7.63 24.19
N ARG A 233 -35.74 -8.11 25.13
CA ARG A 233 -37.21 -8.14 24.95
C ARG A 233 -37.79 -6.74 24.67
N VAL A 234 -37.14 -5.68 25.15
CA VAL A 234 -37.56 -4.30 24.89
C VAL A 234 -37.21 -3.90 23.46
N GLU A 235 -36.01 -4.22 22.99
CA GLU A 235 -35.56 -3.91 21.63
C GLU A 235 -36.34 -4.67 20.57
N LYS A 236 -36.65 -5.95 20.80
CA LYS A 236 -37.50 -6.78 19.91
C LYS A 236 -38.92 -6.25 19.75
N LYS A 237 -39.42 -5.48 20.72
CA LYS A 237 -40.76 -4.88 20.66
C LYS A 237 -40.78 -3.55 19.92
N LYS A 238 -39.61 -2.94 19.68
CA LYS A 238 -39.50 -1.70 18.91
C LYS A 238 -39.68 -2.04 17.44
N LYS A 239 -40.69 -1.45 16.81
CA LYS A 239 -40.86 -1.47 15.36
C LYS A 239 -40.81 -0.03 14.88
N LEU A 240 -39.99 0.21 13.88
CA LEU A 240 -39.93 1.47 13.18
C LEU A 240 -39.58 1.14 11.74
N ALA A 241 -40.42 1.53 10.80
CA ALA A 241 -40.15 1.44 9.38
C ALA A 241 -40.28 2.83 8.77
N MET A 242 -39.30 3.23 7.98
CA MET A 242 -39.23 4.55 7.36
C MET A 242 -39.02 4.40 5.86
N VAL A 243 -39.72 5.22 5.08
CA VAL A 243 -39.31 5.54 3.71
C VAL A 243 -38.32 6.69 3.79
N GLY A 244 -37.14 6.51 3.20
CA GLY A 244 -36.18 7.57 2.91
C GLY A 244 -36.19 7.89 1.42
N ARG A 245 -36.46 9.15 1.05
CA ARG A 245 -36.39 9.65 -0.33
C ARG A 245 -35.31 10.70 -0.41
N GLY A 246 -34.24 10.38 -1.14
CA GLY A 246 -33.03 11.18 -1.14
C GLY A 246 -32.35 11.19 -2.48
N TRP A 247 -31.15 11.76 -2.45
CA TRP A 247 -30.28 11.79 -3.61
C TRP A 247 -28.87 11.36 -3.23
N VAL A 248 -28.15 10.84 -4.21
CA VAL A 248 -26.71 10.58 -4.17
C VAL A 248 -26.08 11.39 -5.28
N LYS A 249 -25.14 12.26 -4.93
CA LYS A 249 -24.38 13.09 -5.87
C LYS A 249 -23.00 12.47 -6.05
N ALA A 250 -22.68 12.17 -7.30
CA ALA A 250 -21.34 11.75 -7.70
C ALA A 250 -20.72 12.78 -8.63
N GLY A 251 -19.40 12.81 -8.64
CA GLY A 251 -18.66 13.75 -9.46
C GLY A 251 -17.20 13.81 -9.06
N PHE A 252 -16.57 14.94 -9.39
CA PHE A 252 -15.14 15.14 -9.29
C PHE A 252 -14.80 16.10 -8.15
N ASP A 253 -13.76 15.76 -7.39
CA ASP A 253 -13.24 16.60 -6.30
C ASP A 253 -11.85 17.13 -6.67
N PHE A 254 -11.82 18.36 -7.16
CA PHE A 254 -10.62 19.09 -7.55
C PHE A 254 -9.73 19.47 -6.36
N GLY A 255 -10.14 19.23 -5.11
CA GLY A 255 -9.31 19.51 -3.94
C GLY A 255 -7.99 18.73 -3.94
N SER A 256 -7.93 17.58 -4.62
CA SER A 256 -6.73 16.76 -4.76
C SER A 256 -5.98 16.96 -6.08
N LEU A 257 -6.41 17.90 -6.93
CA LEU A 257 -5.84 18.07 -8.27
C LEU A 257 -4.57 18.94 -8.17
N ASP A 258 -3.43 18.39 -8.58
CA ASP A 258 -2.15 19.09 -8.63
C ASP A 258 -1.77 19.51 -10.06
N GLU A 259 -0.72 20.32 -10.21
CA GLU A 259 -0.22 20.76 -11.53
C GLU A 259 0.25 19.60 -12.42
N HIS A 260 0.44 18.40 -11.85
CA HIS A 260 0.91 17.20 -12.53
C HIS A 260 -0.23 16.27 -12.95
N ALA A 261 -1.43 16.49 -12.42
CA ALA A 261 -2.62 15.69 -12.63
C ALA A 261 -3.33 15.99 -13.96
N PHE A 262 -2.89 16.97 -14.76
CA PHE A 262 -3.48 17.20 -16.08
C PHE A 262 -2.48 17.62 -17.16
N TYR A 263 -2.84 17.34 -18.42
CA TYR A 263 -2.07 17.72 -19.60
C TYR A 263 -3.02 18.03 -20.76
N LEU A 264 -2.79 19.18 -21.41
CA LEU A 264 -3.55 19.64 -22.59
C LEU A 264 -2.69 19.44 -23.84
N ASN A 265 -3.17 18.62 -24.78
CA ASN A 265 -2.64 18.55 -26.13
C ASN A 265 -3.40 19.55 -27.01
N GLU A 266 -2.79 20.72 -27.22
CA GLU A 266 -3.40 21.78 -28.02
C GLU A 266 -3.56 21.41 -29.51
N GLU A 267 -2.75 20.50 -30.03
CA GLU A 267 -2.80 20.11 -31.45
C GLU A 267 -3.99 19.18 -31.74
N SER A 268 -4.26 18.22 -30.84
CA SER A 268 -5.39 17.30 -30.97
C SER A 268 -6.68 17.84 -30.34
N GLY A 269 -6.58 18.86 -29.48
CA GLY A 269 -7.70 19.36 -28.68
C GLY A 269 -8.11 18.35 -27.60
N GLU A 270 -7.14 17.65 -27.01
CA GLU A 270 -7.39 16.59 -26.02
C GLU A 270 -6.84 16.99 -24.65
N ILE A 271 -7.60 16.72 -23.58
CA ILE A 271 -7.13 16.91 -22.20
C ILE A 271 -7.05 15.56 -21.51
N HIS A 272 -5.93 15.31 -20.84
CA HIS A 272 -5.67 14.10 -20.08
C HIS A 272 -5.63 14.45 -18.59
N PHE A 273 -6.44 13.77 -17.78
CA PHE A 273 -6.41 13.83 -16.32
C PHE A 273 -5.82 12.54 -15.77
N PHE A 274 -4.88 12.62 -14.84
CA PHE A 274 -4.20 11.48 -14.24
C PHE A 274 -4.56 11.36 -12.75
N GLY A 275 -4.94 10.16 -12.31
CA GLY A 275 -5.27 9.93 -10.90
C GLY A 275 -6.55 10.64 -10.43
N PHE A 276 -7.41 11.04 -11.37
CA PHE A 276 -8.58 11.86 -11.11
C PHE A 276 -9.86 11.09 -11.43
N GLU A 277 -10.39 10.39 -10.43
CA GLU A 277 -11.55 9.52 -10.57
C GLU A 277 -12.81 10.18 -9.98
N PRO A 278 -14.00 9.96 -10.57
CA PRO A 278 -15.24 10.39 -9.96
C PRO A 278 -15.53 9.55 -8.70
N LYS A 279 -16.05 10.21 -7.67
CA LYS A 279 -16.46 9.58 -6.41
C LYS A 279 -17.84 10.06 -5.99
N ILE A 280 -18.44 9.38 -5.02
CA ILE A 280 -19.64 9.89 -4.34
C ILE A 280 -19.18 11.09 -3.50
N LEU A 281 -19.66 12.28 -3.87
CA LEU A 281 -19.31 13.53 -3.20
C LEU A 281 -20.20 13.74 -1.97
N ASN A 282 -21.48 13.38 -2.10
CA ASN A 282 -22.47 13.57 -1.04
C ASN A 282 -23.65 12.62 -1.24
N ALA A 283 -24.27 12.20 -0.15
CA ALA A 283 -25.52 11.45 -0.13
C ALA A 283 -26.36 11.94 1.04
N ASP A 284 -27.60 12.34 0.76
CA ASP A 284 -28.51 12.81 1.81
C ASP A 284 -29.97 12.49 1.48
N ILE A 285 -30.78 12.45 2.52
CA ILE A 285 -32.22 12.33 2.43
C ILE A 285 -32.80 13.68 2.86
N ASN A 286 -33.18 14.46 1.84
CA ASN A 286 -33.71 15.81 2.00
C ASN A 286 -35.03 15.76 2.78
N PRO A 287 -35.21 16.49 3.89
CA PRO A 287 -36.48 16.54 4.62
C PRO A 287 -37.69 16.89 3.73
N TRP A 288 -37.48 17.65 2.65
CA TRP A 288 -38.48 18.09 1.68
C TRP A 288 -38.09 17.63 0.27
N PHE A 289 -38.21 16.33 0.01
CA PHE A 289 -37.73 15.68 -1.22
C PHE A 289 -38.26 16.34 -2.50
N ILE A 290 -39.55 16.67 -2.55
CA ILE A 290 -40.13 17.49 -3.62
C ILE A 290 -40.95 18.61 -2.95
N PRO A 291 -40.36 19.80 -2.74
CA PRO A 291 -41.01 20.90 -2.02
C PRO A 291 -42.33 21.32 -2.68
N GLU A 292 -42.35 21.39 -4.01
CA GLU A 292 -43.52 21.77 -4.82
C GLU A 292 -44.71 20.81 -4.66
N LYS A 293 -44.43 19.54 -4.35
CA LYS A 293 -45.44 18.49 -4.13
C LYS A 293 -45.65 18.19 -2.65
N ALA A 294 -44.97 18.91 -1.76
CA ALA A 294 -44.94 18.67 -0.32
C ALA A 294 -44.64 17.21 0.06
N ILE A 295 -43.84 16.50 -0.75
CA ILE A 295 -43.48 15.11 -0.48
C ILE A 295 -42.34 15.11 0.55
N PRO A 296 -42.55 14.57 1.77
CA PRO A 296 -41.51 14.51 2.78
C PRO A 296 -40.46 13.48 2.34
N GLY A 297 -39.18 13.80 2.58
CA GLY A 297 -38.12 12.81 2.30
C GLY A 297 -37.95 11.77 3.39
N PHE A 298 -38.54 11.98 4.56
CA PHE A 298 -38.73 10.91 5.54
C PHE A 298 -40.20 10.74 5.86
N GLU A 299 -40.67 9.51 5.71
CA GLU A 299 -42.03 9.13 6.05
C GLU A 299 -41.99 7.90 6.95
N ILE A 300 -42.61 7.98 8.13
CA ILE A 300 -42.72 6.83 9.04
C ILE A 300 -43.92 6.01 8.59
N ILE A 301 -43.68 4.79 8.11
CA ILE A 301 -44.72 3.88 7.62
C ILE A 301 -45.33 3.10 8.78
N ASP A 302 -44.47 2.65 9.70
CA ASP A 302 -44.87 1.85 10.85
C ASP A 302 -44.06 2.27 12.07
N TYR A 303 -44.74 2.33 13.21
CA TYR A 303 -44.17 2.66 14.51
C TYR A 303 -44.88 1.88 15.61
N ASN A 304 -44.12 1.13 16.40
CA ASN A 304 -44.62 0.46 17.58
C ASN A 304 -43.53 0.32 18.66
N GLY A 305 -43.94 0.32 19.93
CA GLY A 305 -43.04 0.23 21.08
C GLY A 305 -42.37 1.55 21.45
N LYS A 306 -41.47 1.51 22.44
CA LYS A 306 -40.76 2.69 22.97
C LYS A 306 -39.55 3.06 22.11
N VAL A 307 -39.77 3.36 20.83
CA VAL A 307 -38.73 3.81 19.89
C VAL A 307 -38.32 5.24 20.24
N ASN A 308 -37.02 5.54 20.22
CA ASN A 308 -36.46 6.85 20.55
C ASN A 308 -35.80 7.53 19.33
N PHE A 309 -35.31 8.77 19.51
CA PHE A 309 -34.64 9.51 18.44
C PHE A 309 -33.39 8.81 17.89
N LYS A 310 -32.61 8.12 18.75
CA LYS A 310 -31.42 7.37 18.32
C LYS A 310 -31.77 6.22 17.38
N ASP A 311 -32.87 5.52 17.66
CA ASP A 311 -33.41 4.47 16.80
C ASP A 311 -33.76 5.03 15.40
N ALA A 312 -34.43 6.19 15.33
CA ALA A 312 -34.76 6.85 14.08
C ALA A 312 -33.52 7.35 13.31
N GLN A 313 -32.52 7.90 14.01
CA GLN A 313 -31.24 8.29 13.41
C GLN A 313 -30.53 7.09 12.78
N LYS A 314 -30.55 5.92 13.44
CA LYS A 314 -29.95 4.69 12.92
C LYS A 314 -30.67 4.21 11.65
N VAL A 315 -32.01 4.21 11.64
CA VAL A 315 -32.78 3.88 10.42
C VAL A 315 -32.51 4.88 9.30
N LYS A 316 -32.42 6.18 9.61
CA LYS A 316 -32.06 7.23 8.65
C LYS A 316 -30.69 6.98 8.02
N GLN A 317 -29.66 6.72 8.82
CA GLN A 317 -28.32 6.44 8.29
C GLN A 317 -28.34 5.22 7.36
N TYR A 318 -29.01 4.16 7.79
CA TYR A 318 -29.14 2.93 7.00
C TYR A 318 -29.93 3.13 5.69
N CYS A 319 -30.91 4.04 5.65
CA CYS A 319 -31.52 4.47 4.39
C CYS A 319 -30.50 5.16 3.47
N ILE A 320 -29.63 6.04 3.99
CA ILE A 320 -28.58 6.68 3.19
C ILE A 320 -27.64 5.61 2.61
N ASP A 321 -27.22 4.64 3.42
CA ASP A 321 -26.33 3.56 2.98
C ASP A 321 -26.98 2.69 1.89
N LYS A 322 -28.26 2.33 2.04
CA LYS A 322 -29.06 1.66 0.99
C LYS A 322 -29.13 2.47 -0.29
N LEU A 323 -29.37 3.77 -0.18
CA LEU A 323 -29.48 4.67 -1.31
C LEU A 323 -28.15 4.76 -2.07
N VAL A 324 -27.02 4.83 -1.35
CA VAL A 324 -25.66 4.77 -1.91
C VAL A 324 -25.40 3.44 -2.62
N LEU A 325 -25.77 2.31 -2.01
CA LEU A 325 -25.66 1.00 -2.66
C LEU A 325 -26.48 0.96 -3.96
N TYR A 326 -27.71 1.46 -3.95
CA TYR A 326 -28.58 1.48 -5.12
C TYR A 326 -28.02 2.41 -6.21
N ALA A 327 -27.44 3.55 -5.84
CA ALA A 327 -26.76 4.44 -6.77
C ALA A 327 -25.54 3.76 -7.41
N ASN A 328 -24.75 3.01 -6.64
CA ASN A 328 -23.63 2.23 -7.16
C ASN A 328 -24.09 1.11 -8.10
N ARG A 329 -25.16 0.38 -7.76
CA ARG A 329 -25.79 -0.62 -8.65
C ARG A 329 -26.32 0.02 -9.94
N ALA A 330 -26.79 1.26 -9.86
CA ALA A 330 -27.18 2.06 -11.02
C ALA A 330 -25.99 2.68 -11.78
N GLN A 331 -24.75 2.31 -11.43
CA GLN A 331 -23.52 2.78 -12.07
C GLN A 331 -23.34 4.30 -12.04
N ILE A 332 -23.74 4.96 -10.94
CA ILE A 332 -23.64 6.43 -10.79
C ILE A 332 -22.22 6.96 -11.05
N ILE A 333 -21.17 6.21 -10.69
CA ILE A 333 -19.77 6.60 -10.91
C ILE A 333 -19.42 6.62 -12.41
N ALA A 334 -19.85 5.61 -13.18
CA ALA A 334 -19.62 5.57 -14.62
C ALA A 334 -20.39 6.69 -15.33
N GLN A 335 -21.61 6.99 -14.86
CA GLN A 335 -22.41 8.11 -15.35
C GLN A 335 -21.74 9.45 -15.01
N ALA A 336 -21.24 9.61 -13.78
CA ALA A 336 -20.51 10.78 -13.34
C ALA A 336 -19.26 11.01 -14.20
N GLN A 337 -18.54 9.94 -14.56
CA GLN A 337 -17.40 10.04 -15.48
C GLN A 337 -17.84 10.57 -16.84
N LYS A 338 -18.81 9.91 -17.48
CA LYS A 338 -19.29 10.28 -18.82
C LYS A 338 -19.80 11.73 -18.88
N GLN A 339 -20.65 12.12 -17.91
CA GLN A 339 -21.20 13.48 -17.85
C GLN A 339 -20.10 14.50 -17.50
N GLY A 340 -19.10 14.09 -16.72
CA GLY A 340 -17.92 14.91 -16.45
C GLY A 340 -17.06 15.15 -17.68
N GLU A 341 -16.86 14.16 -18.54
CA GLU A 341 -16.16 14.34 -19.82
C GLU A 341 -16.83 15.44 -20.65
N GLU A 342 -18.15 15.34 -20.85
CA GLU A 342 -18.93 16.31 -21.65
C GLU A 342 -18.92 17.73 -21.02
N THR A 343 -19.07 17.79 -19.69
CA THR A 343 -19.09 19.06 -18.95
C THR A 343 -17.73 19.74 -19.01
N LEU A 344 -16.65 18.98 -18.80
CA LEU A 344 -15.29 19.51 -18.82
C LEU A 344 -14.86 19.88 -20.25
N ILE A 345 -15.31 19.15 -21.28
CA ILE A 345 -15.08 19.52 -22.69
C ILE A 345 -15.61 20.94 -22.94
N SER A 346 -16.86 21.19 -22.55
CA SER A 346 -17.51 22.49 -22.71
C SER A 346 -16.79 23.57 -21.90
N PHE A 347 -16.45 23.27 -20.63
CA PHE A 347 -15.76 24.20 -19.74
C PHE A 347 -14.38 24.61 -20.28
N PHE A 348 -13.53 23.66 -20.63
CA PHE A 348 -12.18 23.97 -21.13
C PHE A 348 -12.20 24.58 -22.52
N SER A 349 -13.21 24.27 -23.35
CA SER A 349 -13.37 24.93 -24.64
C SER A 349 -13.64 26.42 -24.47
N LEU A 350 -14.51 26.78 -23.51
CA LEU A 350 -14.78 28.17 -23.16
C LEU A 350 -13.55 28.85 -22.54
N LEU A 351 -12.84 28.16 -21.65
CA LEU A 351 -11.69 28.71 -20.93
C LEU A 351 -10.49 28.98 -21.83
N THR A 352 -10.18 28.06 -22.74
CA THR A 352 -9.00 28.14 -23.61
C THR A 352 -9.27 28.91 -24.91
N GLY A 353 -10.55 29.11 -25.27
CA GLY A 353 -10.95 29.66 -26.57
C GLY A 353 -10.64 28.73 -27.75
N LYS A 354 -10.24 27.48 -27.49
CA LYS A 354 -9.98 26.43 -28.47
C LYS A 354 -11.00 25.31 -28.29
N GLU A 355 -11.43 24.68 -29.38
CA GLU A 355 -12.33 23.53 -29.30
C GLU A 355 -11.60 22.34 -28.68
N ILE A 356 -12.05 21.90 -27.49
CA ILE A 356 -11.62 20.65 -26.88
C ILE A 356 -12.50 19.55 -27.44
N ARG A 357 -11.90 18.56 -28.09
CA ARG A 357 -12.61 17.45 -28.73
C ARG A 357 -12.88 16.31 -27.77
N LYS A 358 -11.95 16.06 -26.84
CA LYS A 358 -12.02 14.90 -25.96
C LYS A 358 -11.29 15.10 -24.65
N ILE A 359 -11.82 14.46 -23.61
CA ILE A 359 -11.18 14.37 -22.30
C ILE A 359 -10.94 12.90 -21.97
N HIS A 360 -9.77 12.61 -21.41
CA HIS A 360 -9.33 11.28 -21.04
C HIS A 360 -9.02 11.25 -19.55
N PHE A 361 -9.74 10.41 -18.80
CA PHE A 361 -9.41 10.09 -17.42
C PHE A 361 -8.52 8.83 -17.37
N HIS A 362 -7.32 8.98 -16.83
CA HIS A 362 -6.36 7.90 -16.60
C HIS A 362 -6.51 7.43 -15.15
N ASN A 363 -7.38 6.44 -14.99
CA ASN A 363 -7.73 5.81 -13.73
C ASN A 363 -6.83 4.58 -13.52
N ASP A 364 -5.59 4.81 -13.11
CA ASP A 364 -4.60 3.75 -12.96
C ASP A 364 -4.64 3.09 -11.57
N GLU A 365 -4.39 1.78 -11.57
CA GLU A 365 -4.38 0.96 -10.36
C GLU A 365 -3.32 1.43 -9.36
N PHE A 366 -2.18 1.93 -9.85
CA PHE A 366 -1.12 2.52 -9.03
C PHE A 366 -1.64 3.71 -8.22
N THR A 367 -2.24 4.72 -8.85
CA THR A 367 -2.76 5.88 -8.10
C THR A 367 -3.85 5.51 -7.09
N ARG A 368 -4.71 4.54 -7.41
CA ARG A 368 -5.72 4.07 -6.43
C ARG A 368 -5.05 3.41 -5.22
N ALA A 369 -4.10 2.50 -5.46
CA ALA A 369 -3.39 1.80 -4.41
C ALA A 369 -2.59 2.78 -3.53
N THR A 370 -1.85 3.73 -4.13
CA THR A 370 -1.08 4.72 -3.37
C THR A 370 -1.97 5.64 -2.56
N ASN A 371 -3.15 6.00 -3.07
CA ASN A 371 -4.12 6.80 -2.31
C ASN A 371 -4.76 6.02 -1.16
N ALA A 372 -5.05 4.73 -1.34
CA ALA A 372 -5.54 3.86 -0.26
C ALA A 372 -4.48 3.71 0.84
N ILE A 373 -3.24 3.33 0.48
CA ILE A 373 -2.12 3.22 1.42
C ILE A 373 -1.88 4.56 2.15
N ALA A 374 -1.95 5.68 1.42
CA ALA A 374 -1.75 6.99 2.04
C ALA A 374 -2.87 7.43 2.99
N GLN A 375 -4.06 6.82 2.95
CA GLN A 375 -5.14 7.07 3.90
C GLN A 375 -4.90 6.37 5.24
N ASP A 376 -4.16 5.26 5.23
CA ASP A 376 -3.85 4.48 6.42
C ASP A 376 -2.68 5.09 7.23
N GLU A 377 -1.94 6.02 6.63
CA GLU A 377 -0.78 6.73 7.20
C GLU A 377 0.33 5.80 7.72
N TYR A 378 0.31 4.52 7.33
CA TYR A 378 1.23 3.46 7.71
C TYR A 378 1.36 2.49 6.55
N ILE A 379 2.56 1.95 6.33
CA ILE A 379 2.83 1.03 5.22
C ILE A 379 3.30 -0.31 5.78
N ASN A 380 2.57 -1.39 5.46
CA ASN A 380 2.99 -2.75 5.79
C ASN A 380 3.78 -3.42 4.66
N SER A 381 4.42 -4.55 4.97
CA SER A 381 5.21 -5.34 4.02
C SER A 381 4.41 -5.82 2.81
N SER A 382 3.15 -6.19 2.99
CA SER A 382 2.27 -6.63 1.89
C SER A 382 1.97 -5.50 0.90
N GLU A 383 1.68 -4.31 1.42
CA GLU A 383 1.48 -3.08 0.63
C GLU A 383 2.76 -2.66 -0.09
N ALA A 384 3.92 -2.80 0.55
CA ALA A 384 5.19 -2.49 -0.08
C ALA A 384 5.49 -3.43 -1.27
N ILE A 385 5.23 -4.73 -1.13
CA ILE A 385 5.36 -5.70 -2.23
C ILE A 385 4.38 -5.38 -3.36
N LEU A 386 3.12 -5.06 -3.04
CA LEU A 386 2.13 -4.63 -4.02
C LEU A 386 2.62 -3.37 -4.75
N LEU A 387 3.13 -2.39 -4.01
CA LEU A 387 3.64 -1.14 -4.56
C LEU A 387 4.81 -1.39 -5.51
N ASP A 388 5.76 -2.25 -5.17
CA ASP A 388 6.90 -2.57 -6.05
C ASP A 388 6.44 -3.21 -7.37
N SER A 389 5.43 -4.09 -7.32
CA SER A 389 4.81 -4.66 -8.52
C SER A 389 4.12 -3.58 -9.37
N LEU A 390 3.35 -2.69 -8.75
CA LEU A 390 2.65 -1.61 -9.45
C LEU A 390 3.63 -0.58 -10.04
N VAL A 391 4.68 -0.21 -9.31
CA VAL A 391 5.77 0.66 -9.80
C VAL A 391 6.40 0.02 -11.04
N SER A 392 6.78 -1.26 -10.97
CA SER A 392 7.41 -1.95 -12.09
C SER A 392 6.53 -1.97 -13.34
N ARG A 393 5.21 -2.16 -13.17
CA ARG A 393 4.23 -2.10 -14.27
C ARG A 393 4.11 -0.70 -14.85
N GLU A 394 4.07 0.34 -14.03
CA GLU A 394 4.00 1.72 -14.49
C GLU A 394 5.28 2.15 -15.21
N VAL A 395 6.46 1.72 -14.74
CA VAL A 395 7.73 2.00 -15.45
C VAL A 395 7.75 1.34 -16.82
N PHE A 396 7.35 0.08 -16.91
CA PHE A 396 7.23 -0.60 -18.21
C PHE A 396 6.31 0.15 -19.18
N LEU A 397 5.19 0.68 -18.67
CA LEU A 397 4.26 1.47 -19.47
C LEU A 397 4.88 2.82 -19.91
N ILE A 398 5.59 3.52 -19.01
CA ILE A 398 6.32 4.76 -19.33
C ILE A 398 7.37 4.51 -20.42
N ASP A 399 8.12 3.42 -20.32
CA ASP A 399 9.12 3.03 -21.31
C ASP A 399 8.50 2.67 -22.65
N SER A 400 7.39 1.92 -22.65
CA SER A 400 6.64 1.61 -23.86
C SER A 400 6.11 2.87 -24.56
N LEU A 401 5.57 3.83 -23.79
CA LEU A 401 5.11 5.11 -24.34
C LEU A 401 6.27 5.94 -24.89
N SER A 402 7.37 6.04 -24.16
CA SER A 402 8.52 6.87 -24.57
C SER A 402 9.24 6.34 -25.82
N THR A 403 9.23 5.02 -26.03
CA THR A 403 9.84 4.35 -27.18
C THR A 403 8.90 4.17 -28.38
N SER A 404 7.60 4.43 -28.19
CA SER A 404 6.59 4.28 -29.25
C SER A 404 6.86 5.20 -30.44
N ARG A 405 6.81 4.63 -31.66
CA ARG A 405 7.03 5.37 -32.92
C ARG A 405 5.79 6.11 -33.39
N THR A 406 4.60 5.64 -33.00
CA THR A 406 3.31 6.25 -33.35
C THR A 406 2.99 7.38 -32.37
N ASN A 407 2.49 8.52 -32.85
CA ASN A 407 2.16 9.69 -32.01
C ASN A 407 3.27 10.04 -31.00
N ARG A 408 4.53 10.05 -31.45
CA ARG A 408 5.70 10.12 -30.58
C ARG A 408 5.69 11.34 -29.66
N SER A 409 5.29 12.52 -30.15
CA SER A 409 5.21 13.74 -29.35
C SER A 409 4.21 13.60 -28.20
N GLY A 410 2.98 13.15 -28.48
CA GLY A 410 1.94 12.92 -27.48
C GLY A 410 2.33 11.83 -26.48
N ASN A 411 2.83 10.70 -26.96
CA ASN A 411 3.23 9.59 -26.10
C ASN A 411 4.39 9.94 -25.17
N VAL A 412 5.39 10.70 -25.65
CA VAL A 412 6.50 11.19 -24.81
C VAL A 412 5.98 12.16 -23.74
N GLN A 413 5.00 13.00 -24.05
CA GLN A 413 4.41 13.91 -23.07
C GLN A 413 3.58 13.16 -22.02
N ILE A 414 2.77 12.18 -22.43
CA ILE A 414 2.03 11.30 -21.50
C ILE A 414 3.01 10.52 -20.61
N ALA A 415 4.07 9.94 -21.18
CA ALA A 415 5.11 9.23 -20.43
C ALA A 415 5.74 10.13 -19.36
N ARG A 416 6.05 11.39 -19.70
CA ARG A 416 6.59 12.37 -18.77
C ARG A 416 5.62 12.72 -17.64
N GLN A 417 4.31 12.83 -17.92
CA GLN A 417 3.32 13.09 -16.88
C GLN A 417 3.15 11.89 -15.94
N LYS A 418 3.10 10.68 -16.49
CA LYS A 418 3.10 9.46 -15.67
C LYS A 418 4.36 9.34 -14.80
N GLU A 419 5.53 9.68 -15.33
CA GLU A 419 6.76 9.76 -14.53
C GLU A 419 6.65 10.79 -13.39
N ASN A 420 6.10 11.98 -13.65
CA ASN A 420 5.91 13.00 -12.60
C ASN A 420 4.93 12.52 -11.53
N MET A 421 3.82 11.90 -11.94
CA MET A 421 2.81 11.32 -11.04
C MET A 421 3.41 10.23 -10.17
N LEU A 422 4.14 9.28 -10.77
CA LEU A 422 4.86 8.21 -10.07
C LEU A 422 5.79 8.78 -9.00
N ARG A 423 6.64 9.76 -9.35
CA ARG A 423 7.54 10.44 -8.40
C ARG A 423 6.79 11.17 -7.29
N SER A 424 5.66 11.82 -7.62
CA SER A 424 4.85 12.56 -6.65
C SER A 424 4.22 11.61 -5.62
N GLN A 425 3.59 10.53 -6.10
CA GLN A 425 2.95 9.52 -5.25
C GLN A 425 3.98 8.81 -4.36
N LEU A 426 5.11 8.36 -4.92
CA LEU A 426 6.18 7.76 -4.12
C LEU A 426 6.74 8.76 -3.09
N GLY A 427 6.93 10.02 -3.47
CA GLY A 427 7.36 11.08 -2.56
C GLY A 427 6.38 11.38 -1.43
N LYS A 428 5.07 11.16 -1.64
CA LYS A 428 4.04 11.23 -0.59
C LYS A 428 4.17 10.05 0.37
N LEU A 429 4.29 8.83 -0.15
CA LEU A 429 4.38 7.61 0.64
C LEU A 429 5.64 7.56 1.51
N ARG A 430 6.75 8.16 1.05
CA ARG A 430 8.02 8.25 1.80
C ARG A 430 7.95 8.99 3.14
N LYS A 431 6.82 9.59 3.47
CA LYS A 431 6.61 10.29 4.75
C LYS A 431 6.01 9.41 5.83
N PHE A 432 5.48 8.25 5.45
CA PHE A 432 4.79 7.36 6.37
C PHE A 432 5.76 6.38 7.03
N PRO A 433 5.54 6.00 8.30
CA PRO A 433 6.27 4.92 8.94
C PRO A 433 6.08 3.59 8.19
N PHE A 434 7.08 2.73 8.30
CA PHE A 434 7.05 1.37 7.75
C PHE A 434 7.15 0.33 8.86
N GLU A 435 6.54 -0.83 8.62
CA GLU A 435 6.42 -1.93 9.56
C GLU A 435 7.72 -2.30 10.29
N ASP A 436 7.65 -2.33 11.63
CA ASP A 436 8.74 -2.65 12.55
C ASP A 436 10.03 -1.85 12.37
N THR A 437 9.95 -0.64 11.82
CA THR A 437 11.10 0.25 11.62
C THR A 437 10.90 1.62 12.27
N ASP A 438 11.99 2.21 12.76
CA ASP A 438 12.01 3.58 13.29
C ASP A 438 12.14 4.64 12.19
N TYR A 439 12.23 4.24 10.92
CA TYR A 439 12.43 5.13 9.78
C TYR A 439 11.23 5.13 8.82
N PRO A 440 11.03 6.23 8.07
CA PRO A 440 9.98 6.30 7.06
C PRO A 440 10.20 5.30 5.92
N PHE A 441 9.09 4.90 5.31
CA PHE A 441 9.08 4.07 4.11
C PHE A 441 9.99 4.64 3.01
N ASN A 442 10.78 3.79 2.39
CA ASN A 442 11.70 4.15 1.32
C ASN A 442 11.98 2.95 0.42
N TYR A 443 12.77 3.14 -0.63
CA TYR A 443 13.07 2.12 -1.63
C TYR A 443 13.67 0.83 -1.03
N TYR A 444 14.43 0.93 0.06
CA TYR A 444 15.12 -0.22 0.67
C TYR A 444 14.32 -0.88 1.79
N ALA A 445 13.19 -0.30 2.20
CA ALA A 445 12.44 -0.73 3.38
C ALA A 445 11.92 -2.16 3.24
N ALA A 446 11.25 -2.48 2.11
CA ALA A 446 10.70 -3.81 1.86
C ALA A 446 11.78 -4.90 1.78
N MET A 447 12.88 -4.60 1.09
CA MET A 447 14.03 -5.49 0.98
C MET A 447 14.64 -5.77 2.36
N ALA A 448 14.93 -4.74 3.14
CA ALA A 448 15.53 -4.88 4.45
C ALA A 448 14.64 -5.66 5.42
N PHE A 449 13.33 -5.40 5.40
CA PHE A 449 12.38 -6.15 6.20
C PHE A 449 12.30 -7.63 5.81
N ARG A 450 12.24 -7.93 4.51
CA ARG A 450 12.23 -9.31 4.01
C ARG A 450 13.48 -10.08 4.47
N ILE A 451 14.67 -9.50 4.31
CA ILE A 451 15.94 -10.10 4.74
C ILE A 451 16.00 -10.27 6.26
N ALA A 452 15.41 -9.34 7.02
CA ALA A 452 15.40 -9.42 8.48
C ALA A 452 14.51 -10.54 9.05
N GLN A 453 13.59 -11.11 8.26
CA GLN A 453 12.58 -12.06 8.77
C GLN A 453 13.18 -13.33 9.37
N ASP A 454 14.27 -13.85 8.82
CA ASP A 454 14.92 -15.07 9.31
C ASP A 454 16.22 -14.79 10.11
N SER A 455 16.57 -13.51 10.29
CA SER A 455 17.75 -13.04 11.00
C SER A 455 19.10 -13.50 10.43
N VAL A 456 19.13 -13.99 9.19
CA VAL A 456 20.31 -14.44 8.46
C VAL A 456 20.41 -13.66 7.14
N ILE A 457 21.62 -13.35 6.68
CA ILE A 457 21.83 -12.75 5.36
C ILE A 457 22.50 -13.79 4.47
N ASP A 458 21.73 -14.38 3.56
CA ASP A 458 22.24 -15.42 2.68
C ASP A 458 23.13 -14.86 1.54
N ALA A 459 23.64 -15.72 0.66
CA ALA A 459 24.54 -15.29 -0.42
C ALA A 459 23.82 -14.51 -1.53
N ASP A 460 22.57 -14.83 -1.81
CA ASP A 460 21.75 -14.15 -2.82
C ASP A 460 21.32 -12.78 -2.30
N GLU A 461 20.99 -12.69 -1.01
CA GLU A 461 20.67 -11.45 -0.31
C GLU A 461 21.89 -10.54 -0.14
N GLN A 462 23.08 -11.09 0.13
CA GLN A 462 24.34 -10.34 0.08
C GLN A 462 24.53 -9.71 -1.31
N LEU A 463 24.32 -10.49 -2.36
CA LEU A 463 24.42 -10.01 -3.73
C LEU A 463 23.36 -8.93 -4.03
N GLU A 464 22.14 -9.10 -3.53
CA GLU A 464 21.04 -8.13 -3.66
C GLU A 464 21.38 -6.80 -2.98
N ILE A 465 21.79 -6.83 -1.70
CA ILE A 465 22.22 -5.66 -0.93
C ILE A 465 23.34 -4.92 -1.68
N GLU A 466 24.33 -5.66 -2.17
CA GLU A 466 25.43 -5.08 -2.94
C GLU A 466 25.00 -4.52 -4.30
N ASN A 467 23.99 -5.11 -4.95
CA ASN A 467 23.50 -4.70 -6.27
C ASN A 467 22.58 -3.48 -6.22
N VAL A 468 21.85 -3.30 -5.12
CA VAL A 468 21.03 -2.09 -4.90
C VAL A 468 21.86 -0.92 -4.39
N ARG A 469 23.12 -1.16 -3.99
CA ARG A 469 24.05 -0.09 -3.62
C ARG A 469 24.34 0.81 -4.83
N TRP A 470 24.32 2.12 -4.59
CA TRP A 470 24.27 3.16 -5.63
C TRP A 470 25.39 3.10 -6.69
N ASP A 471 26.59 2.69 -6.30
CA ASP A 471 27.74 2.62 -7.20
C ASP A 471 27.52 1.69 -8.39
N LYS A 472 26.95 0.50 -8.13
CA LYS A 472 26.65 -0.49 -9.17
C LYS A 472 25.50 -0.02 -10.06
N LEU A 473 24.60 0.80 -9.53
CA LEU A 473 23.51 1.43 -10.30
C LEU A 473 24.04 2.46 -11.31
N SER A 474 25.17 3.11 -11.04
CA SER A 474 25.71 4.18 -11.91
C SER A 474 26.45 3.67 -13.16
N ASP A 475 26.95 2.44 -13.12
CA ASP A 475 27.64 1.75 -14.22
C ASP A 475 26.68 0.94 -15.13
N ALA A 476 25.41 0.80 -14.72
CA ALA A 476 24.39 -0.04 -15.36
C ALA A 476 23.87 0.47 -16.72
N SER A 477 24.56 1.41 -17.39
CA SER A 477 24.22 1.79 -18.77
C SER A 477 24.41 0.65 -19.80
N THR A 478 24.91 -0.52 -19.38
CA THR A 478 25.27 -1.63 -20.26
C THR A 478 24.67 -3.00 -19.92
N SER A 479 23.96 -3.19 -18.79
CA SER A 479 23.34 -4.50 -18.46
C SER A 479 21.87 -4.41 -18.04
N SER A 480 21.03 -5.23 -18.66
CA SER A 480 19.57 -5.20 -18.66
C SER A 480 18.89 -5.81 -17.41
N ILE A 481 19.60 -5.97 -16.30
CA ILE A 481 19.12 -6.75 -15.15
C ILE A 481 18.86 -5.88 -13.90
N HIS A 482 19.37 -4.64 -13.87
CA HIS A 482 19.03 -3.74 -12.77
C HIS A 482 17.62 -3.18 -12.93
N PRO A 483 16.83 -3.09 -11.84
CA PRO A 483 15.51 -2.46 -11.91
C PRO A 483 15.73 -1.01 -12.33
N ALA A 484 15.29 -0.66 -13.54
CA ALA A 484 15.40 0.65 -14.17
C ALA A 484 14.59 1.76 -13.43
N ASN A 485 14.29 1.57 -12.15
CA ASN A 485 13.19 2.23 -11.45
C ASN A 485 13.68 3.13 -10.30
N TYR A 486 14.96 3.08 -9.94
CA TYR A 486 15.46 3.81 -8.76
C TYR A 486 15.34 5.34 -8.92
N HIS A 487 15.40 5.89 -10.14
CA HIS A 487 15.24 7.34 -10.39
C HIS A 487 13.85 7.92 -10.11
N TYR A 488 12.85 7.07 -9.88
CA TYR A 488 11.54 7.49 -9.39
C TYR A 488 11.51 7.67 -7.87
N TRP A 489 12.38 6.96 -7.15
CA TRP A 489 12.41 6.94 -5.68
C TRP A 489 13.19 8.09 -5.07
N TYR A 490 14.30 8.49 -5.69
CA TYR A 490 15.13 9.56 -5.12
C TYR A 490 14.83 10.92 -5.76
N GLN A 491 14.74 11.93 -4.88
CA GLN A 491 14.92 13.32 -5.26
C GLN A 491 16.36 13.66 -4.97
N ASP A 492 16.77 13.65 -3.71
CA ASP A 492 18.13 13.92 -3.27
C ASP A 492 18.97 12.63 -3.23
N SER A 493 20.08 12.59 -3.97
CA SER A 493 20.96 11.42 -3.98
C SER A 493 21.62 11.17 -2.64
N LEU A 494 22.03 12.20 -1.91
CA LEU A 494 22.64 12.00 -0.59
C LEU A 494 21.62 11.42 0.39
N GLN A 495 20.37 11.90 0.34
CA GLN A 495 19.30 11.30 1.12
C GLN A 495 19.09 9.83 0.77
N PHE A 496 19.12 9.49 -0.52
CA PHE A 496 18.98 8.09 -0.97
C PHE A 496 20.10 7.19 -0.43
N LEU A 497 21.34 7.70 -0.33
CA LEU A 497 22.44 6.98 0.32
C LEU A 497 22.21 6.81 1.83
N MET A 498 21.58 7.78 2.48
CA MET A 498 21.21 7.67 3.90
C MET A 498 20.07 6.69 4.14
N GLU A 499 19.11 6.60 3.21
CA GLU A 499 18.05 5.58 3.25
C GLU A 499 18.63 4.17 3.11
N TYR A 500 19.66 4.00 2.26
CA TYR A 500 20.41 2.74 2.19
C TYR A 500 21.12 2.43 3.52
N ASN A 501 21.79 3.42 4.12
CA ASN A 501 22.41 3.23 5.43
C ASN A 501 21.39 2.88 6.53
N ALA A 502 20.21 3.48 6.53
CA ALA A 502 19.15 3.16 7.49
C ALA A 502 18.68 1.70 7.34
N ALA A 503 18.55 1.22 6.10
CA ALA A 503 18.28 -0.19 5.84
C ALA A 503 19.41 -1.10 6.34
N LEU A 504 20.68 -0.72 6.16
CA LEU A 504 21.81 -1.47 6.70
C LEU A 504 21.84 -1.47 8.24
N ASP A 505 21.54 -0.34 8.88
CA ASP A 505 21.45 -0.25 10.34
C ASP A 505 20.36 -1.18 10.89
N TYR A 506 19.20 -1.23 10.23
CA TYR A 506 18.13 -2.17 10.56
C TYR A 506 18.59 -3.62 10.44
N LEU A 507 19.26 -3.97 9.33
CA LEU A 507 19.82 -5.30 9.15
C LEU A 507 20.91 -5.63 10.17
N MET A 508 21.72 -4.67 10.61
CA MET A 508 22.71 -4.89 11.68
C MET A 508 22.04 -5.18 13.03
N GLU A 509 20.87 -4.59 13.28
CA GLU A 509 20.10 -4.83 14.50
C GLU A 509 19.38 -6.19 14.47
N LYS A 510 18.78 -6.54 13.34
CA LYS A 510 17.93 -7.75 13.21
C LYS A 510 18.69 -9.00 12.80
N CYS A 511 19.73 -8.90 11.98
CA CYS A 511 20.47 -10.05 11.48
C CYS A 511 21.75 -10.26 12.30
N SER A 512 22.00 -11.52 12.68
CA SER A 512 23.18 -11.88 13.47
C SER A 512 24.33 -12.40 12.61
N VAL A 513 24.02 -13.11 11.52
CA VAL A 513 25.01 -13.83 10.69
C VAL A 513 24.80 -13.55 9.21
N ALA A 514 25.90 -13.36 8.48
CA ALA A 514 25.94 -13.38 7.02
C ALA A 514 26.72 -14.62 6.56
N ALA A 515 26.10 -15.47 5.74
CA ALA A 515 26.64 -16.78 5.38
C ALA A 515 26.10 -17.29 4.04
N SER A 516 26.71 -18.32 3.46
CA SER A 516 26.11 -19.06 2.34
C SER A 516 25.32 -20.24 2.86
N ILE A 517 24.10 -20.43 2.38
CA ILE A 517 23.29 -21.61 2.72
C ILE A 517 23.70 -22.75 1.79
N ARG A 518 23.99 -23.93 2.36
CA ARG A 518 24.18 -25.16 1.59
C ARG A 518 23.17 -26.21 1.99
N ASP A 519 22.57 -26.81 0.98
CA ASP A 519 21.76 -28.01 1.12
C ASP A 519 22.65 -29.26 1.06
N THR A 520 22.44 -30.18 1.98
CA THR A 520 22.98 -31.54 1.91
C THR A 520 21.95 -32.55 2.36
N ILE A 521 22.14 -33.81 1.99
CA ILE A 521 21.31 -34.93 2.43
C ILE A 521 22.17 -35.81 3.33
N LEU A 522 21.81 -35.88 4.61
CA LEU A 522 22.52 -36.66 5.62
C LEU A 522 21.71 -37.90 5.98
N PRO A 523 22.34 -39.06 6.26
CA PRO A 523 21.63 -40.22 6.79
C PRO A 523 20.93 -39.89 8.12
N ALA A 524 19.70 -40.39 8.32
CA ALA A 524 18.90 -40.08 9.50
C ALA A 524 19.56 -40.50 10.82
N LYS A 525 20.51 -41.45 10.79
CA LYS A 525 21.26 -41.90 11.97
C LYS A 525 22.45 -41.02 12.35
N THR A 526 22.93 -40.17 11.43
CA THR A 526 24.21 -39.45 11.60
C THR A 526 24.05 -37.94 11.63
N TRP A 527 22.89 -37.39 11.23
CA TRP A 527 22.71 -35.95 11.12
C TRP A 527 22.72 -35.21 12.47
N GLU A 528 22.34 -35.86 13.59
CA GLU A 528 22.44 -35.27 14.94
C GLU A 528 23.89 -34.87 15.28
N ASN A 529 24.88 -35.63 14.80
CA ASN A 529 26.30 -35.29 14.98
C ASN A 529 26.68 -34.02 14.19
N SER A 530 25.94 -33.69 13.13
CA SER A 530 26.16 -32.50 12.32
C SER A 530 25.66 -31.22 12.97
N LEU A 531 24.72 -31.30 13.93
CA LEU A 531 24.28 -30.14 14.75
C LEU A 531 25.43 -29.54 15.58
N ALA A 532 26.42 -30.37 15.96
CA ALA A 532 27.61 -29.89 16.66
C ALA A 532 28.63 -29.23 15.73
N THR A 533 28.50 -29.42 14.41
CA THR A 533 29.47 -28.97 13.41
C THR A 533 28.97 -27.78 12.59
N TYR A 534 27.66 -27.68 12.36
CA TYR A 534 27.05 -26.69 11.49
C TYR A 534 25.87 -26.00 12.14
N THR A 535 25.72 -24.70 11.89
CA THR A 535 24.50 -23.95 12.22
C THR A 535 23.43 -24.32 11.19
N ILE A 536 22.43 -25.10 11.62
CA ILE A 536 21.32 -25.53 10.76
C ILE A 536 20.27 -24.42 10.69
N VAL A 537 19.93 -23.98 9.48
CA VAL A 537 18.87 -23.00 9.21
C VAL A 537 17.53 -23.69 9.13
N THR A 538 17.43 -24.69 8.26
CA THR A 538 16.22 -25.48 8.07
C THR A 538 16.60 -26.95 7.87
N HIS A 539 15.66 -27.84 8.17
CA HIS A 539 15.81 -29.24 7.82
C HIS A 539 14.47 -29.87 7.51
N ARG A 540 14.48 -30.85 6.61
CA ARG A 540 13.32 -31.60 6.16
C ARG A 540 13.65 -33.08 6.17
N ALA A 541 12.91 -33.84 6.97
CA ALA A 541 13.03 -35.29 7.02
C ALA A 541 12.61 -35.93 5.68
N LEU A 542 13.33 -36.99 5.30
CA LEU A 542 13.06 -37.92 4.20
C LEU A 542 13.08 -39.34 4.79
N ALA A 543 12.65 -40.36 4.02
CA ALA A 543 12.43 -41.72 4.56
C ALA A 543 13.63 -42.32 5.31
N ASP A 544 14.86 -42.20 4.78
CA ASP A 544 16.09 -42.72 5.39
C ASP A 544 17.17 -41.64 5.60
N SER A 545 16.83 -40.37 5.35
CA SER A 545 17.76 -39.25 5.34
C SER A 545 17.10 -37.95 5.78
N VAL A 546 17.88 -36.91 6.03
CA VAL A 546 17.41 -35.57 6.34
C VAL A 546 18.06 -34.63 5.35
N ARG A 547 17.26 -33.85 4.62
CA ARG A 547 17.76 -32.71 3.87
C ARG A 547 17.99 -31.58 4.86
N VAL A 548 19.22 -31.13 4.98
CA VAL A 548 19.63 -30.08 5.90
C VAL A 548 20.16 -28.91 5.10
N SER A 549 19.65 -27.72 5.38
CA SER A 549 20.20 -26.45 4.92
C SER A 549 21.00 -25.84 6.07
N TYR A 550 22.30 -25.67 5.88
CA TYR A 550 23.21 -25.20 6.93
C TYR A 550 24.09 -24.06 6.44
N LEU A 551 24.53 -23.23 7.39
CA LEU A 551 25.38 -22.09 7.12
C LEU A 551 26.82 -22.52 6.85
N VAL A 552 27.43 -21.89 5.86
CA VAL A 552 28.84 -22.04 5.50
C VAL A 552 29.47 -20.66 5.38
N ASN A 553 30.73 -20.53 5.80
CA ASN A 553 31.48 -19.27 5.80
C ASN A 553 30.82 -18.18 6.65
N GLU A 554 30.32 -18.54 7.82
CA GLU A 554 29.67 -17.61 8.75
C GLU A 554 30.58 -16.41 9.07
N LYS A 555 30.01 -15.22 8.89
CA LYS A 555 30.59 -13.95 9.32
C LYS A 555 29.56 -13.25 10.18
N GLU A 556 30.03 -12.49 11.16
CA GLU A 556 29.16 -11.57 11.90
C GLU A 556 28.52 -10.58 10.91
N ALA A 557 27.18 -10.57 10.84
CA ALA A 557 26.45 -9.74 9.87
C ALA A 557 26.85 -8.27 10.01
N GLY A 558 26.99 -7.79 11.25
CA GLY A 558 27.45 -6.44 11.56
C GLY A 558 28.81 -6.10 10.92
N GLN A 559 29.77 -7.02 10.88
CA GLN A 559 31.07 -6.77 10.24
C GLN A 559 30.96 -6.69 8.71
N TYR A 560 30.16 -7.57 8.11
CA TYR A 560 29.90 -7.55 6.67
C TYR A 560 29.21 -6.24 6.25
N LEU A 561 28.07 -5.93 6.89
CA LEU A 561 27.28 -4.74 6.62
C LEU A 561 28.06 -3.45 6.90
N TYR A 562 28.96 -3.43 7.90
CA TYR A 562 29.80 -2.27 8.21
C TYR A 562 30.70 -1.89 7.03
N GLY A 563 31.15 -2.87 6.24
CA GLY A 563 31.90 -2.62 5.00
C GLY A 563 31.07 -1.97 3.89
N LEU A 564 29.74 -2.11 3.96
CA LEU A 564 28.81 -1.61 2.96
C LEU A 564 28.26 -0.22 3.26
N LEU A 565 28.35 0.25 4.51
CA LEU A 565 27.90 1.58 4.90
C LEU A 565 28.61 2.69 4.11
N TYR A 566 27.84 3.71 3.73
CA TYR A 566 28.40 5.02 3.39
C TYR A 566 28.93 5.67 4.66
N PRO A 567 30.19 6.11 4.69
CA PRO A 567 30.86 6.46 5.93
C PRO A 567 30.52 7.86 6.48
N PHE A 568 29.59 8.55 5.83
CA PHE A 568 29.18 9.89 6.19
C PHE A 568 27.72 9.92 6.61
N ARG A 569 27.34 11.00 7.28
CA ARG A 569 25.95 11.36 7.57
C ARG A 569 25.57 12.56 6.72
N TYR A 570 24.34 12.53 6.22
CA TYR A 570 23.75 13.63 5.49
C TYR A 570 22.36 13.92 6.05
N GLU A 571 22.19 15.15 6.52
CA GLU A 571 20.88 15.72 6.82
C GLU A 571 20.71 16.99 6.00
N PRO A 572 19.64 17.13 5.20
CA PRO A 572 19.48 18.25 4.28
C PRO A 572 19.59 19.62 4.96
N GLU A 573 19.03 19.76 6.16
CA GLU A 573 19.01 21.01 6.91
C GLU A 573 20.39 21.36 7.47
N GLU A 574 21.12 20.37 7.99
CA GLU A 574 22.48 20.57 8.48
C GLU A 574 23.44 20.87 7.33
N PHE A 575 23.35 20.12 6.23
CA PHE A 575 24.15 20.36 5.03
C PHE A 575 23.93 21.78 4.48
N ASP A 576 22.67 22.22 4.39
CA ASP A 576 22.32 23.58 3.97
C ASP A 576 22.87 24.64 4.94
N ARG A 577 22.82 24.38 6.26
CA ARG A 577 23.45 25.23 7.27
C ARG A 577 24.96 25.36 7.02
N TYR A 578 25.67 24.25 6.84
CA TYR A 578 27.13 24.23 6.65
C TYR A 578 27.59 24.85 5.34
N THR A 579 26.84 24.65 4.26
CA THR A 579 27.14 25.29 2.98
C THR A 579 26.85 26.79 2.97
N LYS A 580 26.09 27.32 3.93
CA LYS A 580 25.78 28.76 4.05
C LYS A 580 26.66 29.54 5.03
N VAL A 581 27.46 28.86 5.85
CA VAL A 581 28.35 29.55 6.81
C VAL A 581 29.41 30.34 6.03
N ASN A 582 29.66 31.59 6.45
CA ASN A 582 30.67 32.46 5.84
C ASN A 582 32.08 31.84 5.85
N LYS A 583 32.34 30.96 6.82
CA LYS A 583 33.57 30.17 6.92
C LYS A 583 33.20 28.78 7.42
N LEU A 584 33.29 27.78 6.54
CA LEU A 584 33.23 26.37 6.96
C LEU A 584 34.49 25.98 7.74
N SER A 585 35.63 26.59 7.38
CA SER A 585 36.92 26.43 8.03
C SER A 585 37.38 27.71 8.71
N ASP A 586 37.70 27.66 10.01
CA ASP A 586 37.97 28.86 10.81
C ASP A 586 39.48 29.12 11.01
N THR A 587 40.28 28.06 11.18
CA THR A 587 41.70 28.17 11.54
C THR A 587 42.56 27.29 10.64
N GLU A 588 43.42 27.91 9.83
CA GLU A 588 44.57 27.22 9.23
C GLU A 588 45.76 27.34 10.19
N VAL A 589 46.17 26.23 10.79
CA VAL A 589 47.38 26.20 11.60
C VAL A 589 48.45 25.45 10.81
N SER A 590 49.60 26.10 10.60
CA SER A 590 50.79 25.40 10.10
C SER A 590 51.20 24.36 11.15
N SER A 591 51.26 23.08 10.79
CA SER A 591 51.50 22.01 11.76
C SER A 591 52.92 22.11 12.31
N ARG A 592 53.11 22.84 13.41
CA ARG A 592 54.30 22.70 14.25
C ARG A 592 54.08 21.48 15.15
N LYS A 593 55.17 20.83 15.60
CA LYS A 593 55.12 19.59 16.40
C LYS A 593 54.30 19.71 17.70
N ASP A 594 53.99 20.93 18.15
CA ASP A 594 53.36 21.24 19.45
C ASP A 594 51.99 21.98 19.34
N THR A 595 51.30 21.91 18.20
CA THR A 595 49.99 22.58 18.06
C THR A 595 48.95 21.96 18.99
N MET A 596 48.43 22.76 19.94
CA MET A 596 47.28 22.37 20.77
C MET A 596 46.00 22.39 19.94
N LEU A 597 45.29 21.27 19.89
CA LEU A 597 43.94 21.23 19.32
C LEU A 597 42.93 21.50 20.41
N ALA A 598 42.11 22.53 20.21
CA ALA A 598 40.99 22.80 21.10
C ALA A 598 40.01 21.62 21.05
N ALA A 599 39.66 21.10 22.23
CA ALA A 599 38.53 20.19 22.38
C ALA A 599 37.28 20.96 22.00
N ALA A 600 36.51 20.46 21.05
CA ALA A 600 35.16 20.90 20.87
C ALA A 600 34.38 19.78 20.21
N ASP A 601 33.29 19.36 20.84
CA ASP A 601 32.25 18.48 20.27
C ASP A 601 31.67 19.01 18.94
N LYS A 602 32.06 20.23 18.55
CA LYS A 602 31.60 20.98 17.39
C LYS A 602 32.65 21.14 16.27
N ILE A 603 33.88 20.65 16.46
CA ILE A 603 34.97 20.86 15.50
C ILE A 603 35.52 19.52 15.02
N LEU A 604 35.53 19.35 13.69
CA LEU A 604 36.19 18.25 13.01
C LEU A 604 37.53 18.74 12.44
N TRP A 605 38.63 18.11 12.82
CA TRP A 605 39.96 18.51 12.35
C TRP A 605 40.37 17.67 11.14
N VAL A 606 40.88 18.33 10.10
CA VAL A 606 41.38 17.69 8.87
C VAL A 606 42.85 18.05 8.66
N TYR A 607 43.71 17.03 8.66
CA TYR A 607 45.13 17.18 8.36
C TYR A 607 45.42 16.80 6.90
N GLU A 608 46.07 17.71 6.17
CA GLU A 608 46.54 17.52 4.79
C GLU A 608 48.08 17.36 4.80
N PRO A 609 48.61 16.13 4.75
CA PRO A 609 50.04 15.87 4.89
C PRO A 609 50.86 16.51 3.77
N GLN A 610 50.34 16.51 2.54
CA GLN A 610 51.03 17.08 1.38
C GLN A 610 51.26 18.59 1.52
N LYS A 611 50.36 19.29 2.21
CA LYS A 611 50.46 20.73 2.45
C LYS A 611 50.99 21.07 3.86
N GLN A 612 51.22 20.06 4.70
CA GLN A 612 51.52 20.22 6.13
C GLN A 612 50.52 21.18 6.82
N ARG A 613 49.25 21.08 6.42
CA ARG A 613 48.17 22.00 6.82
C ARG A 613 47.17 21.28 7.69
N LEU A 614 46.78 21.91 8.79
CA LEU A 614 45.70 21.46 9.65
C LEU A 614 44.55 22.45 9.59
N VAL A 615 43.35 21.96 9.26
CA VAL A 615 42.14 22.75 9.04
C VAL A 615 41.09 22.34 10.07
N SER A 616 40.57 23.30 10.84
CA SER A 616 39.37 23.10 11.66
C SER A 616 38.11 23.29 10.82
N LEU A 617 37.21 22.32 10.82
CA LEU A 617 35.87 22.45 10.26
C LEU A 617 34.89 22.72 11.40
N LEU A 618 34.07 23.77 11.27
CA LEU A 618 33.01 24.11 12.24
C LEU A 618 31.79 23.18 12.07
N LEU A 619 32.02 21.88 12.22
CA LEU A 619 31.10 20.78 11.96
C LEU A 619 31.28 19.71 13.04
N PRO A 620 30.24 19.37 13.83
CA PRO A 620 30.28 18.24 14.75
C PRO A 620 30.54 16.93 14.01
N PRO A 621 31.40 16.04 14.53
CA PRO A 621 31.62 14.73 13.93
C PRO A 621 30.35 13.92 13.73
N ALA A 622 29.40 13.99 14.67
CA ALA A 622 28.12 13.28 14.60
C ALA A 622 27.19 13.76 13.47
N SER A 623 27.43 14.97 12.94
CA SER A 623 26.74 15.53 11.76
C SER A 623 27.44 15.18 10.45
N PHE A 624 28.68 14.67 10.51
CA PHE A 624 29.50 14.38 9.32
C PHE A 624 29.70 12.88 9.09
N LEU A 625 29.87 12.11 10.15
CA LEU A 625 30.16 10.67 10.10
C LEU A 625 28.93 9.85 10.47
N HIS A 626 28.86 8.65 9.89
CA HIS A 626 27.84 7.68 10.24
C HIS A 626 27.94 7.24 11.72
N PRO A 627 26.82 7.08 12.45
CA PRO A 627 26.83 6.70 13.87
C PRO A 627 27.63 5.43 14.16
N GLN A 628 27.52 4.38 13.34
CA GLN A 628 28.27 3.12 13.51
C GLN A 628 29.79 3.30 13.37
N ILE A 629 30.22 4.25 12.54
CA ILE A 629 31.65 4.58 12.40
C ILE A 629 32.10 5.37 13.62
N LEU A 630 31.28 6.33 14.07
CA LEU A 630 31.55 7.11 15.27
C LEU A 630 31.57 6.24 16.53
N ALA A 631 30.75 5.19 16.63
CA ALA A 631 30.75 4.27 17.77
C ALA A 631 32.08 3.49 17.91
N LYS A 632 32.80 3.26 16.80
CA LYS A 632 34.14 2.65 16.81
C LYS A 632 35.26 3.65 17.17
N VAL A 633 34.93 4.94 17.28
CA VAL A 633 35.79 6.03 17.77
C VAL A 633 35.64 6.08 19.30
N SER A 634 35.88 4.97 20.00
CA SER A 634 35.68 4.88 21.46
C SER A 634 36.81 5.54 22.26
N ASP A 635 37.96 5.81 21.64
CA ASP A 635 39.12 6.43 22.29
C ASP A 635 39.24 7.92 21.90
N SER A 636 39.58 8.76 22.87
CA SER A 636 39.66 10.23 22.79
C SER A 636 40.65 10.80 21.76
N THR A 637 41.32 9.95 20.97
CA THR A 637 42.37 10.31 20.00
C THR A 637 42.29 9.53 18.68
N SER A 638 41.08 9.11 18.28
CA SER A 638 40.89 8.28 17.08
C SER A 638 41.14 9.05 15.78
N VAL A 639 41.78 8.37 14.82
CA VAL A 639 42.10 8.94 13.51
C VAL A 639 41.47 8.13 12.40
N ILE A 640 40.81 8.80 11.45
CA ILE A 640 40.40 8.17 10.19
C ILE A 640 41.42 8.58 9.13
N ALA A 641 42.25 7.62 8.72
CA ALA A 641 43.26 7.83 7.70
C ALA A 641 42.67 7.58 6.30
N LEU A 642 42.66 8.61 5.47
CA LEU A 642 42.44 8.53 4.03
C LEU A 642 43.79 8.56 3.29
N GLU A 643 43.79 8.36 1.97
CA GLU A 643 45.02 8.36 1.16
C GLU A 643 45.76 9.71 1.21
N SER A 644 45.02 10.81 1.20
CA SER A 644 45.56 12.18 1.13
C SER A 644 45.19 13.07 2.32
N LEU A 645 44.34 12.59 3.24
CA LEU A 645 43.79 13.35 4.37
C LEU A 645 43.69 12.50 5.63
N TYR A 646 43.76 13.12 6.79
CA TYR A 646 43.45 12.47 8.06
C TYR A 646 42.35 13.26 8.76
N PHE A 647 41.25 12.60 9.13
CA PHE A 647 40.27 13.19 10.04
C PHE A 647 40.65 12.84 11.48
N LEU A 648 40.82 13.87 12.30
CA LEU A 648 41.14 13.73 13.72
C LEU A 648 39.87 13.97 14.51
N LEU A 649 39.45 12.95 15.26
CA LEU A 649 38.26 12.96 16.10
C LEU A 649 38.71 13.07 17.54
N SER A 650 38.31 14.15 18.21
CA SER A 650 38.78 14.45 19.55
C SER A 650 37.62 14.90 20.43
N SER A 651 37.34 14.13 21.47
CA SER A 651 36.45 14.56 22.56
C SER A 651 37.16 15.51 23.52
N ASP A 652 38.49 15.39 23.66
CA ASP A 652 39.30 16.15 24.60
C ASP A 652 40.28 17.10 23.90
N SER A 653 40.99 17.93 24.66
CA SER A 653 41.99 18.83 24.06
C SER A 653 43.27 18.04 23.83
N ILE A 654 43.50 17.65 22.57
CA ILE A 654 44.65 16.82 22.23
C ILE A 654 45.92 17.66 22.15
N ARG A 655 46.90 17.29 22.98
CA ARG A 655 48.32 17.64 22.85
C ARG A 655 49.06 16.42 22.30
N LEU A 656 48.94 16.14 21.01
CA LEU A 656 49.70 15.03 20.42
C LEU A 656 50.49 15.52 19.20
N PRO A 657 51.81 15.26 19.15
CA PRO A 657 52.52 15.34 17.89
C PRO A 657 51.88 14.32 16.94
N VAL A 658 51.68 14.69 15.67
CA VAL A 658 51.05 13.86 14.62
C VAL A 658 51.67 12.46 14.52
N SER A 659 52.92 12.28 14.98
CA SER A 659 53.61 10.99 15.08
C SER A 659 53.09 10.03 16.17
N GLN A 660 52.21 10.48 17.07
CA GLN A 660 51.65 9.70 18.18
C GLN A 660 50.15 9.42 18.03
N LEU A 661 49.60 9.66 16.82
CA LEU A 661 48.21 9.35 16.53
C LEU A 661 47.94 7.84 16.73
N SER A 662 46.79 7.53 17.30
CA SER A 662 46.32 6.17 17.57
C SER A 662 46.22 5.33 16.29
N LYS A 663 46.04 4.01 16.44
CA LYS A 663 45.81 3.12 15.29
C LYS A 663 44.61 3.64 14.49
N PRO A 664 44.76 3.91 13.19
CA PRO A 664 43.69 4.49 12.40
C PRO A 664 42.50 3.53 12.31
N ILE A 665 41.29 4.09 12.32
CA ILE A 665 40.07 3.33 12.06
C ILE A 665 40.17 2.79 10.65
N LEU A 666 40.06 1.46 10.55
CA LEU A 666 40.15 0.75 9.28
C LEU A 666 38.82 0.87 8.53
N LEU A 667 38.71 1.92 7.71
CA LEU A 667 37.72 1.99 6.63
C LEU A 667 38.21 1.17 5.43
N GLN A 668 37.27 0.57 4.70
CA GLN A 668 37.61 -0.05 3.40
C GLN A 668 38.09 1.02 2.41
N ALA A 669 38.93 0.65 1.44
CA ALA A 669 39.46 1.61 0.44
C ALA A 669 38.34 2.41 -0.24
N ARG A 670 37.24 1.73 -0.54
CA ARG A 670 36.04 2.33 -1.10
C ARG A 670 35.37 3.35 -0.17
N GLN A 671 35.17 3.02 1.10
CA GLN A 671 34.62 3.96 2.09
C GLN A 671 35.53 5.19 2.23
N LYS A 672 36.85 5.01 2.21
CA LYS A 672 37.78 6.14 2.24
C LYS A 672 37.55 7.11 1.08
N GLN A 673 37.36 6.58 -0.13
CA GLN A 673 37.04 7.38 -1.30
C GLN A 673 35.67 8.09 -1.16
N GLU A 674 34.63 7.37 -0.73
CA GLU A 674 33.29 7.95 -0.53
C GLU A 674 33.30 9.10 0.51
N LEU A 675 34.04 8.93 1.62
CA LEU A 675 34.19 9.97 2.63
C LEU A 675 34.95 11.19 2.10
N LEU A 676 36.02 10.95 1.34
CA LEU A 676 36.80 12.00 0.68
C LEU A 676 35.94 12.79 -0.31
N SER A 677 35.18 12.10 -1.18
CA SER A 677 34.31 12.74 -2.15
C SER A 677 33.21 13.55 -1.48
N TYR A 678 32.60 13.05 -0.39
CA TYR A 678 31.61 13.81 0.37
C TYR A 678 32.22 15.08 1.00
N TYR A 679 33.41 14.98 1.57
CA TYR A 679 34.14 16.14 2.09
C TYR A 679 34.41 17.20 1.01
N LEU A 680 34.95 16.80 -0.13
CA LEU A 680 35.23 17.71 -1.24
C LEU A 680 33.95 18.36 -1.79
N TYR A 681 32.87 17.59 -1.88
CA TYR A 681 31.57 18.09 -2.28
C TYR A 681 31.04 19.16 -1.31
N LEU A 682 31.16 18.93 0.01
CA LEU A 682 30.79 19.91 1.02
C LEU A 682 31.60 21.21 0.89
N GLN A 683 32.90 21.11 0.62
CA GLN A 683 33.76 22.27 0.39
C GLN A 683 33.39 23.04 -0.87
N GLU A 684 33.18 22.35 -2.00
CA GLU A 684 32.76 22.97 -3.26
C GLU A 684 31.40 23.65 -3.13
N ALA A 685 30.45 23.01 -2.45
CA ALA A 685 29.13 23.57 -2.19
C ALA A 685 29.20 24.84 -1.31
N ASN A 686 30.04 24.84 -0.27
CA ASN A 686 30.30 26.03 0.53
C ASN A 686 30.94 27.15 -0.30
N GLN A 687 32.01 26.87 -1.04
CA GLN A 687 32.70 27.86 -1.89
C GLN A 687 31.77 28.42 -2.97
N THR A 688 30.98 27.57 -3.63
CA THR A 688 29.98 27.99 -4.62
C THR A 688 29.01 28.99 -4.01
N ASN A 689 28.54 28.73 -2.78
CA ASN A 689 27.63 29.62 -2.08
C ASN A 689 28.29 30.95 -1.66
N LEU A 690 29.55 30.89 -1.18
CA LEU A 690 30.35 32.09 -0.89
C LEU A 690 30.55 32.97 -2.12
N ASN A 691 30.71 32.36 -3.30
CA ASN A 691 30.87 33.05 -4.58
C ASN A 691 29.56 33.59 -5.17
N LYS A 692 28.39 33.19 -4.65
CA LYS A 692 27.10 33.77 -5.09
C LYS A 692 27.01 35.23 -4.68
N GLY A 693 26.79 36.12 -5.65
CA GLY A 693 26.48 37.52 -5.40
C GLY A 693 25.19 37.71 -4.58
N SER A 694 25.05 38.86 -3.93
CA SER A 694 23.88 39.20 -3.10
C SER A 694 22.54 39.07 -3.83
N ILE A 695 22.50 39.40 -5.13
CA ILE A 695 21.31 39.27 -5.99
C ILE A 695 20.92 37.80 -6.18
N VAL A 696 21.90 36.92 -6.44
CA VAL A 696 21.63 35.47 -6.62
C VAL A 696 21.14 34.87 -5.31
N ARG A 697 21.74 35.24 -4.17
CA ARG A 697 21.28 34.79 -2.85
C ARG A 697 19.87 35.28 -2.53
N ALA A 698 19.55 36.54 -2.82
CA ALA A 698 18.21 37.09 -2.65
C ALA A 698 17.19 36.38 -3.56
N SER A 699 17.55 36.12 -4.82
CA SER A 699 16.70 35.39 -5.76
C SER A 699 16.46 33.94 -5.32
N GLU A 700 17.50 33.24 -4.85
CA GLU A 700 17.36 31.89 -4.29
C GLU A 700 16.55 31.88 -3.00
N TRP A 701 16.71 32.87 -2.13
CA TRP A 701 15.89 33.01 -0.93
C TRP A 701 14.41 33.21 -1.28
N VAL A 702 14.10 34.11 -2.22
CA VAL A 702 12.74 34.32 -2.74
C VAL A 702 12.21 33.05 -3.39
N ARG A 703 13.01 32.39 -4.23
CA ARG A 703 12.62 31.13 -4.89
C ARG A 703 12.40 30.01 -3.88
N ASN A 704 13.21 29.87 -2.84
CA ASN A 704 13.01 28.86 -1.79
C ASN A 704 11.78 29.18 -0.91
N LYS A 705 11.43 30.46 -0.76
CA LYS A 705 10.19 30.91 -0.09
C LYS A 705 8.94 30.65 -0.94
N LEU A 706 9.05 30.76 -2.27
CA LEU A 706 7.92 30.65 -3.20
C LEU A 706 7.75 29.26 -3.81
N SER A 707 8.83 28.52 -4.01
CA SER A 707 8.81 27.16 -4.53
C SER A 707 8.91 26.18 -3.37
N ASN A 708 7.91 25.31 -3.22
CA ASN A 708 8.12 24.03 -2.56
C ASN A 708 9.13 23.23 -3.41
N ARG A 709 10.42 23.34 -3.04
CA ARG A 709 11.56 22.50 -3.42
C ARG A 709 11.56 21.96 -4.88
N LYS A 710 11.97 22.78 -5.86
CA LYS A 710 12.34 22.31 -7.22
C LYS A 710 13.72 22.84 -7.63
N ASN A 711 14.81 22.21 -7.15
CA ASN A 711 16.12 22.29 -7.80
C ASN A 711 17.07 21.20 -7.25
N VAL A 712 17.01 20.01 -7.86
CA VAL A 712 17.67 18.81 -7.34
C VAL A 712 18.58 18.12 -8.37
N ARG A 713 18.25 18.23 -9.67
CA ARG A 713 19.00 17.57 -10.76
C ARG A 713 20.47 18.02 -10.90
N SER A 714 20.83 19.24 -10.46
CA SER A 714 22.20 19.76 -10.62
C SER A 714 23.18 19.32 -9.53
N ARG A 715 22.69 18.98 -8.32
CA ARG A 715 23.55 18.52 -7.21
C ARG A 715 24.10 17.12 -7.47
N PHE A 716 23.29 16.29 -8.10
CA PHE A 716 23.55 14.91 -8.48
C PHE A 716 24.76 14.74 -9.40
N GLN A 717 24.78 15.48 -10.51
CA GLN A 717 25.81 15.33 -11.54
C GLN A 717 27.20 15.69 -11.01
N LYS A 718 27.28 16.77 -10.21
CA LYS A 718 28.51 17.19 -9.56
C LYS A 718 29.06 16.12 -8.61
N MET A 719 28.23 15.58 -7.72
CA MET A 719 28.68 14.56 -6.77
C MET A 719 29.15 13.28 -7.48
N ARG A 720 28.48 12.88 -8.57
CA ARG A 720 28.92 11.73 -9.40
C ARG A 720 30.32 11.96 -9.97
N GLU A 721 30.60 13.14 -10.50
CA GLU A 721 31.94 13.49 -11.04
C GLU A 721 33.05 13.37 -9.97
N TYR A 722 32.73 13.58 -8.69
CA TYR A 722 33.68 13.41 -7.58
C TYR A 722 33.83 11.97 -7.08
N ILE A 723 32.78 11.15 -7.13
CA ILE A 723 32.82 9.77 -6.64
C ILE A 723 33.39 8.84 -7.72
N TRP A 724 33.01 9.05 -8.98
CA TRP A 724 33.47 8.30 -10.15
C TRP A 724 33.97 9.26 -11.22
N PRO A 725 35.19 9.81 -11.08
CA PRO A 725 35.80 10.55 -12.17
C PRO A 725 35.88 9.61 -13.38
N SER A 726 35.27 10.02 -14.50
CA SER A 726 35.34 9.28 -15.76
C SER A 726 36.81 8.97 -16.02
N GLN A 727 37.17 7.69 -16.19
CA GLN A 727 38.51 7.38 -16.67
C GLN A 727 38.71 8.15 -17.99
N PRO A 728 39.87 8.79 -18.20
CA PRO A 728 40.17 9.38 -19.49
C PRO A 728 39.98 8.30 -20.55
N ALA A 729 39.20 8.61 -21.58
CA ALA A 729 39.03 7.70 -22.70
C ALA A 729 40.39 7.53 -23.38
N ASP A 730 41.04 6.39 -23.11
CA ASP A 730 42.23 5.93 -23.82
C ASP A 730 41.88 5.38 -25.21
#